data_AF-A0A2E0NT76-F1
#
_entry.id   AF-A0A2E0NT76-F1
#
_cell.length_a   1.000
_cell.length_b   1.000
_cell.length_c   1.000
_cell.angle_alpha   90.00
_cell.angle_beta   90.00
_cell.angle_gamma   90.00
#
_symmetry.space_group_name_H-M   'P 1'
#
loop_
_entity.id
_entity.type
_entity.pdbx_description
1 polymer ?
#
loop_
_entity_poly.entity_id
_entity_poly.type
_entity_poly.pdbx_seq_one_letter_code
_entity_poly.pdbx_strand_id
1 'polypeptide(L)'
;MNMKKIIYVFIFFSCHYLASQIYFDKIPHDKQLVPRDLTTNLGTISIEGEARTIGNDDLVYQNWGNNEPNNTPAPENVAEIINSSGNWNDADSGKLQSSYVEYDGLITSLGDFIYLGQYNGHSYFKNPLNLSWDQAKLAAENVGAYLSSHQTANENSVVASFDYFRGWIGLYQDLDDSNYTEPNGGWKWVVASNETYESFDSMTVKLYKNNNLINSFDNLLNYQNGVAPFNFQMNINSELSKYSVKIFTNKNGSQQQIGDVNDIVAGDIFVIQGQSNATALAYSGSSNSYLSDYIRVFSGGHRTSSGLLSDVQWHYGQGDGNEDSKGNTGQWGLVLAKKMVDQLEIPIAIINGADGGKPLSFFQAPSDYKSSTNSNYGRLYYRLNEMGLKDAVRAVLWSQGEADSFQNGLNTNAYKISFNSLKNSWLTDYKNIEKIYIFQTRDCDCGTVLSGRLKIKEAQRQLADEYENIYIMGTSGITVHSDNCHFPFSSGYESFGQRIFKPVMSHIYGNNYEEEIDPPHIVSASLTDTQTLKIETNQNLFSNTNNTNNLLSKIQSDFVLTDANGVTITSFNIENKSLVLGLSANPGANPKISFNGKYSGVENNITNSVGLEMVCFSYFSITGGSGDTGGNVSADQDKKPAIVFVENGNADPFNGMIYRSSVGGAARNGNGNDSTGENNYRFGNLGEWSVDLTVSEKSATQASVDFGNFRDNTHPLYQGQDVLTQEHGGMGALGWGSFSANAYNRSSGTGSVAMGFHNIAGTNVADKGNFGRDENNGGQAVFGRASRATGPVSFASGYRNTASGTASVAMGNYNYATGDSSIAIGKNNYAEGASAVAIGFQSHAAGGGSVALGQENISWGTTNFTAGYQNTAGDINSNKGTGGSATAIGSNTTASGRSSFTANKNTSALNQASTALGLSTVSDNFGMLAIGVNNLSGLGDTTIDPENYDGYFNIDGNYTGATAGIAFVIGNGDLNSSNGLAGSNSSNAFMVKYDGSVTLAGDLALISDTRLKSNIISLGSTLAKLLQIDGKSYTMKSNERENKIGLLAQDVAKVLPELVKKSDDTDGTLSVNYLGLIPVLINAIKEQQKEIKLLKNRINGKI
;
A
#
# COMPACT_ATOMS: atom_id res chain seq x y z
N MET A 1 23.88 -64.43 33.50
CA MET A 1 25.02 -65.13 32.85
C MET A 1 24.49 -65.73 31.55
N ASN A 2 25.15 -65.47 30.42
CA ASN A 2 24.90 -66.06 29.08
C ASN A 2 23.58 -65.74 28.33
N MET A 3 23.77 -65.01 27.22
CA MET A 3 23.30 -65.27 25.84
C MET A 3 21.90 -65.85 25.57
N LYS A 4 21.15 -65.21 24.66
CA LYS A 4 21.00 -65.58 23.22
C LYS A 4 19.97 -64.63 22.57
N LYS A 5 20.37 -63.78 21.61
CA LYS A 5 20.54 -64.01 20.14
C LYS A 5 19.21 -64.21 19.38
N ILE A 6 18.96 -63.31 18.42
CA ILE A 6 18.69 -63.50 16.96
C ILE A 6 18.21 -62.12 16.45
N ILE A 7 19.07 -61.27 15.87
CA ILE A 7 19.39 -61.13 14.44
C ILE A 7 18.14 -61.19 13.54
N TYR A 8 17.62 -60.02 13.16
CA TYR A 8 17.26 -59.75 11.77
C TYR A 8 18.05 -58.54 11.29
N VAL A 9 18.88 -58.80 10.28
CA VAL A 9 19.53 -57.80 9.43
C VAL A 9 18.44 -57.23 8.53
N PHE A 10 18.23 -55.91 8.60
CA PHE A 10 17.84 -55.15 7.41
C PHE A 10 18.87 -54.05 7.22
N ILE A 11 19.54 -54.16 6.09
CA ILE A 11 20.46 -53.19 5.52
C ILE A 11 19.64 -51.92 5.27
N PHE A 12 19.85 -50.86 6.06
CA PHE A 12 19.51 -49.49 5.68
C PHE A 12 20.80 -48.78 5.28
N PHE A 13 21.29 -49.12 4.09
CA PHE A 13 22.12 -48.21 3.30
C PHE A 13 21.17 -47.49 2.36
N SER A 14 20.82 -46.24 2.67
CA SER A 14 20.68 -45.13 1.70
C SER A 14 19.97 -43.92 2.32
N CYS A 15 20.56 -42.75 2.05
CA CYS A 15 19.96 -41.41 2.09
C CYS A 15 19.62 -40.78 3.45
N HIS A 16 20.64 -40.35 4.19
CA HIS A 16 20.57 -39.18 5.08
C HIS A 16 21.11 -37.88 4.41
N TYR A 17 21.16 -37.83 3.08
CA TYR A 17 21.77 -36.73 2.31
C TYR A 17 20.78 -35.91 1.45
N LEU A 18 19.49 -35.87 1.79
CA LEU A 18 18.47 -35.18 0.96
C LEU A 18 17.75 -34.02 1.65
N ALA A 19 18.09 -33.68 2.89
CA ALA A 19 17.49 -32.53 3.59
C ALA A 19 18.15 -31.19 3.22
N SER A 20 19.31 -31.18 2.55
CA SER A 20 20.04 -29.95 2.21
C SER A 20 19.52 -29.22 0.95
N GLN A 21 18.46 -29.71 0.30
CA GLN A 21 17.98 -29.20 -1.00
C GLN A 21 16.64 -28.48 -0.96
N ILE A 22 15.81 -28.66 0.08
CA ILE A 22 14.48 -28.04 0.17
C ILE A 22 14.51 -27.00 1.30
N TYR A 23 14.32 -25.75 0.94
CA TYR A 23 14.28 -24.61 1.85
C TYR A 23 12.85 -24.14 1.98
N PHE A 24 12.35 -24.01 3.21
CA PHE A 24 11.02 -23.48 3.48
C PHE A 24 11.15 -22.02 3.92
N ASP A 25 10.59 -21.11 3.12
CA ASP A 25 10.40 -19.71 3.52
C ASP A 25 9.25 -19.61 4.53
N LYS A 26 8.25 -20.49 4.39
CA LYS A 26 7.09 -20.56 5.28
C LYS A 26 6.58 -21.99 5.39
N ILE A 27 6.41 -22.46 6.63
CA ILE A 27 5.83 -23.76 6.95
C ILE A 27 4.95 -23.62 8.20
N PRO A 28 3.79 -24.30 8.28
CA PRO A 28 2.99 -24.26 9.48
C PRO A 28 3.68 -24.97 10.66
N HIS A 29 3.26 -24.64 11.88
CA HIS A 29 3.73 -25.25 13.11
C HIS A 29 2.71 -26.24 13.68
N ASP A 30 3.19 -27.21 14.47
CA ASP A 30 2.30 -28.08 15.25
C ASP A 30 1.38 -27.24 16.13
N LYS A 31 0.11 -27.65 16.21
CA LYS A 31 -0.97 -26.99 16.97
C LYS A 31 -1.33 -25.59 16.47
N GLN A 32 -0.81 -25.13 15.33
CA GLN A 32 -1.03 -23.77 14.86
C GLN A 32 -2.52 -23.47 14.67
N LEU A 33 -2.93 -22.27 15.08
CA LEU A 33 -4.17 -21.66 14.62
C LEU A 33 -3.85 -20.75 13.44
N VAL A 34 -4.45 -21.02 12.27
CA VAL A 34 -4.44 -20.09 11.15
C VAL A 34 -5.65 -19.14 11.25
N PRO A 35 -5.49 -17.86 10.91
CA PRO A 35 -6.57 -16.90 11.03
C PRO A 35 -7.70 -17.22 10.05
N ARG A 36 -8.93 -17.12 10.54
CA ARG A 36 -10.14 -17.28 9.74
C ARG A 36 -10.45 -16.01 8.96
N ASP A 37 -10.72 -16.16 7.67
CA ASP A 37 -11.37 -15.15 6.84
C ASP A 37 -12.86 -15.09 7.20
N LEU A 38 -13.31 -13.91 7.65
CA LEU A 38 -14.67 -13.71 8.15
C LEU A 38 -15.75 -13.84 7.06
N THR A 39 -15.39 -13.67 5.79
CA THR A 39 -16.33 -13.74 4.66
C THR A 39 -16.52 -15.16 4.14
N THR A 40 -15.45 -15.95 4.13
CA THR A 40 -15.46 -17.31 3.57
C THR A 40 -15.54 -18.40 4.63
N ASN A 41 -15.29 -18.07 5.90
CA ASN A 41 -15.14 -19.03 7.00
C ASN A 41 -13.95 -20.00 6.82
N LEU A 42 -12.95 -19.62 6.01
CA LEU A 42 -11.77 -20.43 5.71
C LEU A 42 -10.53 -19.85 6.39
N GLY A 43 -9.62 -20.71 6.85
CA GLY A 43 -8.24 -20.34 7.16
C GLY A 43 -7.29 -20.96 6.13
N THR A 44 -6.22 -20.24 5.80
CA THR A 44 -5.26 -20.69 4.78
C THR A 44 -3.97 -21.19 5.43
N ILE A 45 -3.61 -22.43 5.11
CA ILE A 45 -2.29 -22.99 5.39
C ILE A 45 -1.40 -22.69 4.17
N SER A 46 -0.27 -22.01 4.40
CA SER A 46 0.73 -21.71 3.37
C SER A 46 1.99 -22.54 3.61
N ILE A 47 2.50 -23.18 2.56
CA ILE A 47 3.83 -23.80 2.53
C ILE A 47 4.56 -23.24 1.32
N GLU A 48 5.60 -22.47 1.57
CA GLU A 48 6.34 -21.70 0.55
C GLU A 48 7.83 -21.93 0.73
N GLY A 49 8.56 -21.90 -0.37
CA GLY A 49 9.99 -22.12 -0.37
C GLY A 49 10.52 -22.49 -1.74
N GLU A 50 11.69 -23.11 -1.75
CA GLU A 50 12.39 -23.48 -2.97
C GLU A 50 13.18 -24.78 -2.83
N ALA A 51 13.25 -25.52 -3.94
CA ALA A 51 14.13 -26.66 -4.10
C ALA A 51 15.38 -26.22 -4.85
N ARG A 52 16.56 -26.68 -4.46
CA ARG A 52 17.84 -26.29 -5.06
C ARG A 52 18.66 -27.50 -5.51
N THR A 53 19.35 -27.38 -6.65
CA THR A 53 20.28 -28.37 -7.20
C THR A 53 21.74 -27.93 -7.16
N ILE A 54 22.01 -26.75 -6.61
CA ILE A 54 23.36 -26.17 -6.47
C ILE A 54 23.52 -25.68 -5.03
N GLY A 55 24.71 -25.92 -4.46
CA GLY A 55 25.17 -25.26 -3.24
C GLY A 55 25.14 -23.73 -3.38
N ASN A 56 24.95 -23.05 -2.27
CA ASN A 56 24.61 -21.64 -2.21
C ASN A 56 25.83 -20.75 -2.55
N ASP A 57 25.79 -20.01 -3.66
CA ASP A 57 26.71 -18.90 -3.93
C ASP A 57 25.93 -17.74 -4.57
N ASP A 58 25.48 -16.78 -3.74
CA ASP A 58 25.79 -15.36 -3.94
C ASP A 58 25.22 -14.50 -2.79
N LEU A 59 25.98 -13.46 -2.42
CA LEU A 59 25.74 -12.48 -1.36
C LEU A 59 24.38 -11.76 -1.50
N VAL A 60 23.29 -12.36 -1.05
CA VAL A 60 22.02 -11.62 -0.86
C VAL A 60 22.06 -10.81 0.43
N TYR A 61 22.79 -11.29 1.44
CA TYR A 61 22.88 -10.66 2.75
C TYR A 61 24.24 -10.00 2.99
N GLN A 62 24.21 -8.72 3.37
CA GLN A 62 25.37 -7.95 3.79
C GLN A 62 25.04 -7.22 5.09
N ASN A 63 25.99 -7.18 6.02
CA ASN A 63 25.83 -6.44 7.29
C ASN A 63 27.01 -5.51 7.57
N TRP A 64 27.55 -4.88 6.52
CA TRP A 64 28.63 -3.90 6.64
C TRP A 64 28.29 -2.80 7.66
N GLY A 65 29.28 -2.43 8.47
CA GLY A 65 29.20 -1.32 9.40
C GLY A 65 29.06 0.02 8.68
N ASN A 66 28.78 1.07 9.45
CA ASN A 66 28.68 2.41 8.88
C ASN A 66 30.02 2.81 8.24
N ASN A 67 29.97 3.14 6.94
CA ASN A 67 31.11 3.46 6.08
C ASN A 67 31.96 2.26 5.63
N GLU A 68 31.50 1.02 5.82
CA GLU A 68 32.15 -0.19 5.30
C GLU A 68 31.38 -0.75 4.08
N PRO A 69 32.01 -1.49 3.15
CA PRO A 69 33.45 -1.72 3.06
C PRO A 69 34.20 -0.45 2.65
N ASN A 70 35.39 -0.26 3.21
CA ASN A 70 36.24 0.89 2.91
C ASN A 70 37.66 0.44 2.51
N ASN A 71 38.53 1.37 2.13
CA ASN A 71 39.86 1.02 1.67
C ASN A 71 40.92 1.88 2.36
N THR A 72 40.82 2.03 3.68
CA THR A 72 41.66 2.98 4.44
C THR A 72 41.94 2.48 5.86
N PRO A 73 43.14 1.93 6.11
CA PRO A 73 44.29 1.78 5.20
C PRO A 73 44.28 0.48 4.36
N ALA A 74 44.47 0.61 3.05
CA ALA A 74 44.65 -0.52 2.12
C ALA A 74 45.83 -1.45 2.49
N PRO A 75 45.73 -2.78 2.29
CA PRO A 75 44.59 -3.51 1.71
C PRO A 75 43.61 -4.06 2.78
N GLU A 76 42.30 -3.96 2.53
CA GLU A 76 41.23 -4.49 3.40
C GLU A 76 40.36 -5.51 2.65
N ASN A 77 40.78 -6.78 2.66
CA ASN A 77 40.26 -7.79 1.71
C ASN A 77 39.53 -8.98 2.38
N VAL A 78 39.33 -8.95 3.69
CA VAL A 78 38.61 -10.00 4.45
C VAL A 78 37.70 -9.39 5.52
N ALA A 79 36.58 -10.02 5.84
CA ALA A 79 35.61 -9.46 6.78
C ALA A 79 35.75 -9.99 8.22
N GLU A 80 35.38 -9.12 9.18
CA GLU A 80 35.27 -9.44 10.59
C GLU A 80 33.98 -8.86 11.21
N ILE A 81 33.43 -9.53 12.22
CA ILE A 81 32.34 -8.98 13.03
C ILE A 81 32.91 -8.03 14.08
N ILE A 82 32.38 -6.81 14.18
CA ILE A 82 32.93 -5.74 15.04
C ILE A 82 32.04 -5.35 16.23
N ASN A 83 30.82 -5.87 16.36
CA ASN A 83 29.96 -5.65 17.52
C ASN A 83 28.92 -6.77 17.72
N SER A 84 28.25 -6.77 18.88
CA SER A 84 27.22 -7.75 19.24
C SER A 84 25.94 -7.66 18.40
N SER A 85 25.79 -6.60 17.60
CA SER A 85 24.72 -6.47 16.59
C SER A 85 25.08 -7.15 15.27
N GLY A 86 26.28 -7.73 15.17
CA GLY A 86 26.75 -8.47 14.01
C GLY A 86 27.28 -7.62 12.88
N ASN A 87 27.57 -6.32 13.07
CA ASN A 87 28.08 -5.46 11.98
C ASN A 87 29.47 -5.91 11.52
N TRP A 88 29.75 -5.77 10.23
CA TRP A 88 31.00 -6.21 9.59
C TRP A 88 31.94 -5.04 9.29
N ASN A 89 33.23 -5.34 9.25
CA ASN A 89 34.29 -4.46 8.79
C ASN A 89 35.20 -5.27 7.88
N ASP A 90 35.60 -4.72 6.74
CA ASP A 90 36.70 -5.27 5.96
C ASP A 90 38.04 -4.87 6.58
N ALA A 91 39.00 -5.77 6.59
CA ALA A 91 40.26 -5.58 7.29
C ALA A 91 41.42 -6.29 6.58
N ASP A 92 42.63 -5.92 6.96
CA ASP A 92 43.86 -6.57 6.50
C ASP A 92 43.93 -8.02 6.99
N SER A 93 43.96 -8.95 6.04
CA SER A 93 44.12 -10.40 6.25
C SER A 93 45.31 -10.79 7.12
N GLY A 94 46.35 -9.95 7.21
CA GLY A 94 47.55 -10.16 8.01
C GLY A 94 47.37 -9.93 9.52
N LYS A 95 46.25 -9.33 9.96
CA LYS A 95 45.98 -9.06 11.38
C LYS A 95 45.73 -10.37 12.15
N LEU A 96 46.29 -10.49 13.35
CA LEU A 96 46.07 -11.67 14.21
C LEU A 96 44.85 -11.45 15.12
N GLN A 97 43.81 -12.29 14.97
CA GLN A 97 42.61 -12.22 15.81
C GLN A 97 41.84 -13.54 15.88
N SER A 98 40.85 -13.60 16.77
CA SER A 98 39.95 -14.75 16.92
C SER A 98 39.08 -14.93 15.67
N SER A 99 38.49 -16.11 15.49
CA SER A 99 37.63 -16.43 14.35
C SER A 99 36.40 -17.23 14.76
N TYR A 100 35.28 -16.96 14.08
CA TYR A 100 34.07 -17.76 14.14
C TYR A 100 34.21 -18.94 13.16
N VAL A 101 33.96 -20.14 13.65
CA VAL A 101 34.05 -21.39 12.90
C VAL A 101 32.69 -22.06 12.89
N GLU A 102 32.29 -22.55 11.73
CA GLU A 102 31.02 -23.19 11.50
C GLU A 102 31.25 -24.64 11.03
N TYR A 103 30.44 -25.55 11.55
CA TYR A 103 30.40 -26.95 11.17
C TYR A 103 29.00 -27.29 10.70
N ASP A 104 28.91 -27.94 9.54
CA ASP A 104 27.66 -28.45 8.98
C ASP A 104 27.20 -29.71 9.74
N GLY A 105 26.26 -29.51 10.66
CA GLY A 105 25.73 -30.54 11.55
C GLY A 105 25.72 -30.15 13.03
N LEU A 106 24.90 -30.84 13.81
CA LEU A 106 24.67 -30.55 15.23
C LEU A 106 25.64 -31.32 16.13
N ILE A 107 26.81 -30.73 16.39
CA ILE A 107 27.82 -31.23 17.31
C ILE A 107 28.11 -30.22 18.43
N THR A 108 28.59 -30.68 19.60
CA THR A 108 28.98 -29.80 20.71
C THR A 108 30.48 -29.82 21.03
N SER A 109 31.27 -30.55 20.23
CA SER A 109 32.73 -30.63 20.36
C SER A 109 33.38 -30.77 18.99
N LEU A 110 34.39 -29.95 18.70
CA LEU A 110 35.12 -29.95 17.44
C LEU A 110 36.62 -29.70 17.72
N GLY A 111 37.39 -30.76 17.91
CA GLY A 111 38.80 -30.65 18.30
C GLY A 111 39.00 -29.80 19.58
N ASP A 112 39.95 -28.87 19.54
CA ASP A 112 40.22 -27.89 20.62
C ASP A 112 39.41 -26.59 20.50
N PHE A 113 38.43 -26.52 19.57
CA PHE A 113 37.62 -25.32 19.37
C PHE A 113 36.57 -25.15 20.48
N ILE A 114 36.29 -23.90 20.83
CA ILE A 114 35.38 -23.54 21.92
C ILE A 114 33.95 -23.47 21.36
N TYR A 115 33.05 -24.33 21.83
CA TYR A 115 31.65 -24.35 21.38
C TYR A 115 30.91 -23.07 21.78
N LEU A 116 30.19 -22.47 20.82
CA LEU A 116 29.42 -21.23 21.01
C LEU A 116 27.91 -21.50 21.05
N GLY A 117 27.40 -22.32 20.12
CA GLY A 117 25.97 -22.57 19.99
C GLY A 117 25.59 -23.29 18.70
N GLN A 118 24.29 -23.43 18.46
CA GLN A 118 23.72 -24.07 17.27
C GLN A 118 22.64 -23.17 16.68
N TYR A 119 22.58 -23.09 15.35
CA TYR A 119 21.55 -22.38 14.61
C TYR A 119 21.31 -23.06 13.26
N ASN A 120 20.06 -23.23 12.86
CA ASN A 120 19.64 -23.73 11.55
C ASN A 120 20.33 -25.02 11.05
N GLY A 121 20.63 -25.97 11.95
CA GLY A 121 21.30 -27.23 11.59
C GLY A 121 22.84 -27.20 11.68
N HIS A 122 23.43 -26.03 11.93
CA HIS A 122 24.87 -25.82 12.04
C HIS A 122 25.30 -25.63 13.50
N SER A 123 26.53 -26.04 13.79
CA SER A 123 27.20 -25.79 15.07
C SER A 123 28.31 -24.76 14.91
N TYR A 124 28.35 -23.78 15.81
CA TYR A 124 29.31 -22.68 15.77
C TYR A 124 30.31 -22.77 16.92
N PHE A 125 31.55 -22.42 16.61
CA PHE A 125 32.69 -22.52 17.48
C PHE A 125 33.58 -21.27 17.37
N LYS A 126 34.43 -21.06 18.37
CA LYS A 126 35.49 -20.06 18.39
C LYS A 126 36.84 -20.75 18.32
N ASN A 127 37.72 -20.23 17.47
CA ASN A 127 39.11 -20.67 17.41
C ASN A 127 39.85 -20.26 18.71
N PRO A 128 40.55 -21.20 19.38
CA PRO A 128 41.26 -20.89 20.63
C PRO A 128 42.49 -19.99 20.44
N LEU A 129 42.98 -19.83 19.21
CA LEU A 129 44.15 -19.02 18.86
C LEU A 129 43.76 -17.76 18.08
N ASN A 130 44.55 -16.69 18.24
CA ASN A 130 44.48 -15.51 17.39
C ASN A 130 45.41 -15.71 16.19
N LEU A 131 44.82 -15.79 14.99
CA LEU A 131 45.50 -16.17 13.75
C LEU A 131 45.24 -15.11 12.66
N SER A 132 46.09 -15.08 11.63
CA SER A 132 45.76 -14.36 10.40
C SER A 132 44.53 -14.99 9.74
N TRP A 133 43.84 -14.29 8.84
CA TRP A 133 42.62 -14.83 8.23
C TRP A 133 42.90 -16.17 7.51
N ASP A 134 43.98 -16.25 6.72
CA ASP A 134 44.39 -17.48 6.04
C ASP A 134 44.72 -18.63 7.01
N GLN A 135 45.39 -18.31 8.12
CA GLN A 135 45.73 -19.31 9.14
C GLN A 135 44.48 -19.78 9.90
N ALA A 136 43.53 -18.88 10.16
CA ALA A 136 42.26 -19.19 10.80
C ALA A 136 41.39 -20.08 9.90
N LYS A 137 41.32 -19.76 8.60
CA LYS A 137 40.66 -20.60 7.58
C LYS A 137 41.26 -22.00 7.55
N LEU A 138 42.57 -22.10 7.40
CA LEU A 138 43.26 -23.39 7.36
C LEU A 138 43.06 -24.20 8.65
N ALA A 139 43.02 -23.54 9.81
CA ALA A 139 42.76 -24.20 11.09
C ALA A 139 41.35 -24.80 11.17
N ALA A 140 40.34 -24.09 10.65
CA ALA A 140 38.96 -24.60 10.57
C ALA A 140 38.84 -25.78 9.59
N GLU A 141 39.45 -25.65 8.39
CA GLU A 141 39.43 -26.69 7.36
C GLU A 141 40.08 -28.01 7.84
N ASN A 142 41.17 -27.93 8.59
CA ASN A 142 41.87 -29.10 9.14
C ASN A 142 41.03 -29.94 10.12
N VAL A 143 39.97 -29.36 10.71
CA VAL A 143 39.03 -30.08 11.59
C VAL A 143 37.71 -30.42 10.90
N GLY A 144 37.62 -30.24 9.58
CA GLY A 144 36.42 -30.51 8.80
C GLY A 144 35.32 -29.46 8.99
N ALA A 145 35.69 -28.24 9.36
CA ALA A 145 34.83 -27.08 9.51
C ALA A 145 35.30 -25.95 8.58
N TYR A 146 34.67 -24.78 8.66
CA TYR A 146 35.02 -23.61 7.85
C TYR A 146 34.85 -22.34 8.67
N LEU A 147 35.41 -21.21 8.20
CA LEU A 147 35.08 -19.93 8.81
C LEU A 147 33.60 -19.61 8.55
N SER A 148 32.91 -19.15 9.58
CA SER A 148 31.46 -18.95 9.59
C SER A 148 30.95 -18.14 8.40
N SER A 149 29.90 -18.63 7.75
CA SER A 149 29.24 -18.02 6.59
C SER A 149 27.85 -17.53 6.96
N HIS A 150 27.50 -16.29 6.63
CA HIS A 150 26.27 -15.66 7.14
C HIS A 150 25.37 -15.24 5.98
N GLN A 151 24.26 -15.96 5.80
CA GLN A 151 23.38 -15.82 4.63
C GLN A 151 22.09 -15.06 4.95
N THR A 152 21.77 -14.83 6.23
CA THR A 152 20.57 -14.09 6.65
C THR A 152 20.83 -13.14 7.83
N ALA A 153 19.95 -12.14 7.99
CA ALA A 153 19.97 -11.22 9.13
C ALA A 153 19.82 -11.93 10.47
N ASN A 154 18.96 -12.95 10.54
CA ASN A 154 18.75 -13.73 11.75
C ASN A 154 19.98 -14.55 12.10
N GLU A 155 20.58 -15.26 11.14
CA GLU A 155 21.81 -16.02 11.35
C GLU A 155 22.93 -15.14 11.88
N ASN A 156 23.19 -14.02 11.21
CA ASN A 156 24.24 -13.09 11.62
C ASN A 156 24.02 -12.53 13.03
N SER A 157 22.77 -12.18 13.36
CA SER A 157 22.40 -11.70 14.69
C SER A 157 22.57 -12.78 15.76
N VAL A 158 22.16 -14.02 15.47
CA VAL A 158 22.29 -15.16 16.39
C VAL A 158 23.76 -15.49 16.65
N VAL A 159 24.57 -15.65 15.59
CA VAL A 159 25.99 -15.99 15.70
C VAL A 159 26.76 -14.91 16.47
N ALA A 160 26.50 -13.63 16.18
CA ALA A 160 27.10 -12.52 16.91
C ALA A 160 26.67 -12.46 18.38
N SER A 161 25.52 -13.02 18.73
CA SER A 161 24.96 -12.98 20.09
C SER A 161 25.37 -14.14 21.01
N PHE A 162 25.94 -15.24 20.50
CA PHE A 162 26.28 -16.42 21.30
C PHE A 162 27.18 -16.08 22.49
N ASP A 163 28.39 -15.60 22.21
CA ASP A 163 29.35 -15.06 23.18
C ASP A 163 30.24 -14.07 22.44
N TYR A 164 29.69 -12.87 22.18
CA TYR A 164 30.27 -11.90 21.25
C TYR A 164 31.78 -11.68 21.46
N PHE A 165 32.54 -11.80 20.37
CA PHE A 165 33.90 -11.30 20.24
C PHE A 165 34.14 -10.68 18.86
N ARG A 166 35.11 -9.76 18.77
CA ARG A 166 35.57 -9.30 17.46
C ARG A 166 36.41 -10.39 16.81
N GLY A 167 36.05 -10.82 15.60
CA GLY A 167 36.75 -11.93 14.95
C GLY A 167 36.39 -12.16 13.49
N TRP A 168 37.26 -12.92 12.82
CA TRP A 168 37.13 -13.27 11.41
C TRP A 168 35.87 -14.08 11.14
N ILE A 169 35.27 -13.81 9.99
CA ILE A 169 34.24 -14.62 9.34
C ILE A 169 34.73 -15.02 7.94
N GLY A 170 34.01 -15.93 7.30
CA GLY A 170 34.40 -16.55 6.04
C GLY A 170 34.36 -15.66 4.80
N LEU A 171 34.12 -14.36 4.90
CA LEU A 171 33.94 -13.48 3.75
C LEU A 171 35.27 -12.84 3.33
N TYR A 172 35.62 -12.92 2.03
CA TYR A 172 36.88 -12.42 1.46
C TYR A 172 36.68 -11.82 0.06
N GLN A 173 37.56 -10.92 -0.39
CA GLN A 173 37.59 -10.46 -1.77
C GLN A 173 38.45 -11.37 -2.65
N ASP A 174 37.85 -11.90 -3.70
CA ASP A 174 38.53 -12.63 -4.77
C ASP A 174 39.16 -11.64 -5.76
N LEU A 175 40.48 -11.54 -5.69
CA LEU A 175 41.28 -10.64 -6.53
C LEU A 175 41.29 -11.04 -8.01
N ASP A 176 40.95 -12.29 -8.32
CA ASP A 176 40.89 -12.82 -9.68
C ASP A 176 39.49 -12.65 -10.32
N ASP A 177 38.53 -12.08 -9.59
CA ASP A 177 37.17 -11.85 -10.10
C ASP A 177 37.15 -10.75 -11.17
N SER A 178 36.44 -11.00 -12.27
CA SER A 178 36.25 -10.02 -13.34
C SER A 178 35.57 -8.71 -12.90
N ASN A 179 34.85 -8.74 -11.77
CA ASN A 179 34.20 -7.59 -11.15
C ASN A 179 34.95 -7.05 -9.93
N TYR A 180 36.20 -7.46 -9.70
CA TYR A 180 37.00 -6.98 -8.58
C TYR A 180 37.31 -5.48 -8.71
N THR A 181 36.81 -4.70 -7.75
CA THR A 181 37.16 -3.28 -7.56
C THR A 181 37.16 -2.95 -6.07
N GLU A 182 38.25 -2.49 -5.48
CA GLU A 182 38.25 -2.10 -4.06
C GLU A 182 37.60 -0.70 -3.89
N PRO A 183 36.77 -0.44 -2.84
CA PRO A 183 36.34 -1.36 -1.78
C PRO A 183 35.12 -2.23 -2.14
N ASN A 184 34.55 -2.05 -3.34
CA ASN A 184 33.27 -2.64 -3.75
C ASN A 184 33.42 -3.66 -4.89
N GLY A 185 33.30 -4.95 -4.60
CA GLY A 185 33.23 -6.00 -5.64
C GLY A 185 34.15 -7.17 -5.34
N GLY A 186 33.85 -8.34 -5.92
CA GLY A 186 34.64 -9.56 -5.73
C GLY A 186 34.50 -10.25 -4.37
N TRP A 187 33.61 -9.80 -3.47
CA TRP A 187 33.37 -10.47 -2.19
C TRP A 187 32.77 -11.88 -2.38
N LYS A 188 33.31 -12.89 -1.69
CA LYS A 188 32.91 -14.30 -1.72
C LYS A 188 33.01 -14.92 -0.33
N TRP A 189 32.14 -15.87 -0.02
CA TRP A 189 32.25 -16.68 1.19
C TRP A 189 33.25 -17.82 0.96
N VAL A 190 33.96 -18.26 2.02
CA VAL A 190 34.66 -19.55 2.00
C VAL A 190 33.61 -20.64 1.90
N VAL A 191 33.49 -21.25 0.73
CA VAL A 191 32.43 -22.21 0.45
C VAL A 191 32.79 -23.58 1.03
N ALA A 192 31.86 -24.18 1.76
CA ALA A 192 31.76 -25.62 1.83
C ALA A 192 31.01 -26.10 0.57
N SER A 193 31.76 -26.54 -0.44
CA SER A 193 31.34 -27.36 -1.58
C SER A 193 30.83 -26.69 -2.87
N ASN A 194 31.45 -27.10 -3.99
CA ASN A 194 30.83 -27.14 -5.33
C ASN A 194 29.82 -28.32 -5.42
N GLU A 195 28.99 -28.55 -4.40
CA GLU A 195 28.05 -29.67 -4.43
C GLU A 195 26.90 -29.36 -5.39
N THR A 196 26.83 -30.16 -6.44
CA THR A 196 25.67 -30.26 -7.31
C THR A 196 24.81 -31.40 -6.80
N TYR A 197 23.56 -31.07 -6.52
CA TYR A 197 22.57 -31.98 -6.02
C TYR A 197 21.67 -32.46 -7.16
N GLU A 198 21.26 -33.73 -7.13
CA GLU A 198 20.33 -34.25 -8.13
C GLU A 198 18.90 -33.71 -7.91
N SER A 199 18.25 -33.20 -8.95
CA SER A 199 16.90 -32.61 -8.89
C SER A 199 15.80 -33.56 -8.41
N PHE A 200 14.79 -33.00 -7.75
CA PHE A 200 13.50 -33.65 -7.52
C PHE A 200 12.54 -33.36 -8.68
N ASP A 201 11.63 -34.27 -9.01
CA ASP A 201 10.69 -34.05 -10.12
C ASP A 201 9.50 -33.17 -9.67
N SER A 202 9.05 -33.37 -8.44
CA SER A 202 7.90 -32.66 -7.88
C SER A 202 7.86 -32.74 -6.35
N MET A 203 7.02 -31.93 -5.76
CA MET A 203 6.63 -32.02 -4.36
C MET A 203 5.13 -32.24 -4.22
N THR A 204 4.75 -33.08 -3.26
CA THR A 204 3.37 -33.39 -2.91
C THR A 204 3.10 -32.98 -1.46
N VAL A 205 2.01 -32.24 -1.23
CA VAL A 205 1.49 -31.97 0.11
C VAL A 205 0.14 -32.67 0.28
N LYS A 206 0.03 -33.52 1.29
CA LYS A 206 -1.21 -34.22 1.64
C LYS A 206 -1.86 -33.57 2.84
N LEU A 207 -3.11 -33.13 2.69
CA LEU A 207 -3.92 -32.52 3.74
C LEU A 207 -4.88 -33.55 4.33
N TYR A 208 -4.88 -33.67 5.65
CA TYR A 208 -5.75 -34.55 6.41
C TYR A 208 -6.69 -33.74 7.29
N LYS A 209 -7.92 -34.23 7.48
CA LYS A 209 -8.90 -33.74 8.45
C LYS A 209 -9.27 -34.89 9.38
N ASN A 210 -9.07 -34.72 10.69
CA ASN A 210 -9.29 -35.73 11.71
C ASN A 210 -8.66 -37.09 11.33
N ASN A 211 -7.38 -37.04 10.91
CA ASN A 211 -6.59 -38.18 10.43
C ASN A 211 -7.06 -38.85 9.13
N ASN A 212 -8.09 -38.34 8.46
CA ASN A 212 -8.51 -38.82 7.15
C ASN A 212 -7.92 -37.93 6.05
N LEU A 213 -7.32 -38.52 5.02
CA LEU A 213 -6.82 -37.78 3.87
C LEU A 213 -8.00 -37.12 3.15
N ILE A 214 -7.97 -35.80 2.98
CA ILE A 214 -9.02 -35.05 2.29
C ILE A 214 -8.56 -34.46 0.96
N ASN A 215 -7.27 -34.15 0.81
CA ASN A 215 -6.74 -33.66 -0.45
C ASN A 215 -5.24 -33.94 -0.61
N SER A 216 -4.77 -33.95 -1.86
CA SER A 216 -3.36 -34.06 -2.24
C SER A 216 -3.05 -32.98 -3.27
N PHE A 217 -2.01 -32.20 -3.01
CA PHE A 217 -1.60 -31.09 -3.85
C PHE A 217 -0.21 -31.41 -4.41
N ASP A 218 -0.07 -31.36 -5.73
CA ASP A 218 1.19 -31.66 -6.42
C ASP A 218 1.73 -30.40 -7.11
N ASN A 219 3.03 -30.18 -7.01
CA ASN A 219 3.74 -29.09 -7.70
C ASN A 219 4.97 -29.65 -8.40
N LEU A 220 5.04 -29.50 -9.73
CA LEU A 220 6.22 -29.86 -10.52
C LEU A 220 7.34 -28.85 -10.24
N LEU A 221 8.54 -29.34 -9.94
CA LEU A 221 9.68 -28.50 -9.64
C LEU A 221 10.43 -28.16 -10.93
N ASN A 222 10.26 -26.93 -11.40
CA ASN A 222 10.89 -26.43 -12.62
C ASN A 222 12.14 -25.61 -12.26
N TYR A 223 13.31 -26.22 -12.37
CA TYR A 223 14.57 -25.58 -12.01
C TYR A 223 15.03 -24.57 -13.07
N GLN A 224 15.26 -23.34 -12.63
CA GLN A 224 15.96 -22.31 -13.39
C GLN A 224 17.23 -21.93 -12.61
N ASN A 225 18.39 -22.02 -13.25
CA ASN A 225 19.69 -21.77 -12.61
C ASN A 225 19.88 -22.57 -11.31
N GLY A 226 19.35 -23.80 -11.27
CA GLY A 226 19.45 -24.68 -10.12
C GLY A 226 18.53 -24.37 -8.94
N VAL A 227 17.52 -23.52 -9.12
CA VAL A 227 16.49 -23.21 -8.10
C VAL A 227 15.09 -23.42 -8.70
N ALA A 228 14.19 -24.05 -7.94
CA ALA A 228 12.79 -24.28 -8.29
C ALA A 228 11.87 -23.85 -7.13
N PRO A 229 11.19 -22.70 -7.22
CA PRO A 229 10.27 -22.26 -6.17
C PRO A 229 9.00 -23.13 -6.14
N PHE A 230 8.42 -23.29 -4.95
CA PHE A 230 7.14 -23.95 -4.74
C PHE A 230 6.25 -23.11 -3.82
N ASN A 231 4.94 -23.22 -4.03
CA ASN A 231 3.94 -22.58 -3.18
C ASN A 231 2.69 -23.44 -3.11
N PHE A 232 2.30 -23.85 -1.91
CA PHE A 232 1.05 -24.52 -1.63
C PHE A 232 0.19 -23.63 -0.74
N GLN A 233 -1.03 -23.35 -1.19
CA GLN A 233 -2.06 -22.72 -0.39
C GLN A 233 -3.23 -23.69 -0.23
N MET A 234 -3.58 -23.99 1.01
CA MET A 234 -4.62 -24.95 1.33
C MET A 234 -5.62 -24.31 2.27
N ASN A 235 -6.88 -24.25 1.86
CA ASN A 235 -7.93 -23.70 2.69
C ASN A 235 -8.55 -24.80 3.56
N ILE A 236 -8.70 -24.52 4.85
CA ILE A 236 -9.39 -25.35 5.83
C ILE A 236 -10.56 -24.57 6.41
N ASN A 237 -11.69 -25.22 6.71
CA ASN A 237 -12.79 -24.50 7.35
C ASN A 237 -12.44 -24.19 8.81
N SER A 238 -12.95 -23.07 9.30
CA SER A 238 -13.05 -22.84 10.73
C SER A 238 -14.24 -23.63 11.29
N GLU A 239 -13.89 -24.73 11.96
CA GLU A 239 -14.80 -25.69 12.57
C GLU A 239 -14.03 -26.48 13.64
N LEU A 240 -14.70 -27.22 14.52
CA LEU A 240 -14.06 -28.09 15.53
C LEU A 240 -13.44 -29.36 14.90
N SER A 241 -12.50 -29.19 13.97
CA SER A 241 -11.73 -30.26 13.33
C SER A 241 -10.24 -29.99 13.37
N LYS A 242 -9.44 -31.05 13.52
CA LYS A 242 -7.98 -30.98 13.54
C LYS A 242 -7.45 -31.36 12.15
N TYR A 243 -6.63 -30.50 11.59
CA TYR A 243 -5.99 -30.71 10.30
C TYR A 243 -4.51 -31.07 10.47
N SER A 244 -3.97 -31.81 9.51
CA SER A 244 -2.53 -32.11 9.46
C SER A 244 -2.04 -32.11 8.02
N VAL A 245 -0.78 -31.73 7.82
CA VAL A 245 -0.12 -31.68 6.51
C VAL A 245 1.11 -32.55 6.51
N LYS A 246 1.23 -33.41 5.49
CA LYS A 246 2.41 -34.23 5.26
C LYS A 246 3.04 -33.86 3.93
N ILE A 247 4.33 -33.57 3.96
CA ILE A 247 5.09 -33.01 2.83
C ILE A 247 6.01 -34.10 2.29
N PHE A 248 5.98 -34.30 0.97
CA PHE A 248 6.75 -35.33 0.28
C PHE A 248 7.48 -34.78 -0.93
N THR A 249 8.72 -35.23 -1.16
CA THR A 249 9.41 -35.04 -2.44
C THR A 249 9.26 -36.28 -3.31
N ASN A 250 9.17 -36.11 -4.63
CA ASN A 250 9.09 -37.19 -5.59
C ASN A 250 10.26 -37.15 -6.57
N LYS A 251 10.83 -38.32 -6.85
CA LYS A 251 11.92 -38.47 -7.80
C LYS A 251 11.91 -39.85 -8.45
N ASN A 252 11.96 -39.90 -9.78
CA ASN A 252 11.91 -41.12 -10.58
C ASN A 252 10.77 -42.07 -10.16
N GLY A 253 9.62 -41.53 -9.77
CA GLY A 253 8.46 -42.29 -9.29
C GLY A 253 8.56 -42.80 -7.83
N SER A 254 9.63 -42.50 -7.11
CA SER A 254 9.78 -42.75 -5.67
C SER A 254 9.34 -41.52 -4.87
N GLN A 255 8.55 -41.72 -3.81
CA GLN A 255 8.04 -40.66 -2.93
C GLN A 255 8.68 -40.77 -1.54
N GLN A 256 9.24 -39.68 -1.00
CA GLN A 256 9.85 -39.60 0.33
C GLN A 256 9.18 -38.52 1.18
N GLN A 257 8.81 -38.82 2.42
CA GLN A 257 8.28 -37.83 3.36
C GLN A 257 9.43 -36.97 3.93
N ILE A 258 9.26 -35.65 3.91
CA ILE A 258 10.24 -34.68 4.41
C ILE A 258 9.69 -33.73 5.49
N GLY A 259 8.37 -33.70 5.70
CA GLY A 259 7.73 -32.89 6.74
C GLY A 259 6.40 -33.46 7.21
N ASP A 260 6.06 -33.25 8.48
CA ASP A 260 4.81 -33.68 9.12
C ASP A 260 4.41 -32.63 10.17
N VAL A 261 3.28 -31.97 9.97
CA VAL A 261 2.76 -30.93 10.88
C VAL A 261 1.32 -31.27 11.27
N ASN A 262 1.05 -31.26 12.57
CA ASN A 262 -0.16 -31.84 13.16
C ASN A 262 -0.98 -30.84 13.98
N ASP A 263 -2.27 -31.14 14.13
CA ASP A 263 -3.22 -30.40 14.99
C ASP A 263 -3.42 -28.92 14.61
N ILE A 264 -3.42 -28.63 13.31
CA ILE A 264 -3.71 -27.30 12.77
C ILE A 264 -5.22 -27.05 12.84
N VAL A 265 -5.60 -25.83 13.23
CA VAL A 265 -7.01 -25.39 13.32
C VAL A 265 -7.16 -24.01 12.68
N ALA A 266 -8.38 -23.62 12.27
CA ALA A 266 -8.67 -22.27 11.79
C ALA A 266 -9.67 -21.57 12.70
N GLY A 267 -9.44 -20.31 13.08
CA GLY A 267 -10.29 -19.64 14.06
C GLY A 267 -10.05 -18.15 14.24
N ASP A 268 -10.67 -17.59 15.27
CA ASP A 268 -10.64 -16.15 15.58
C ASP A 268 -9.63 -15.82 16.70
N ILE A 269 -9.01 -14.63 16.61
CA ILE A 269 -7.92 -14.20 17.50
C ILE A 269 -8.38 -13.03 18.37
N PHE A 270 -8.11 -13.12 19.68
CA PHE A 270 -8.36 -12.07 20.66
C PHE A 270 -7.10 -11.79 21.47
N VAL A 271 -6.90 -10.52 21.84
CA VAL A 271 -5.78 -10.08 22.68
C VAL A 271 -6.30 -9.72 24.06
N ILE A 272 -5.60 -10.18 25.09
CA ILE A 272 -5.78 -9.70 26.46
C ILE A 272 -4.53 -8.89 26.84
N GLN A 273 -4.71 -7.68 27.35
CA GLN A 273 -3.61 -6.86 27.85
C GLN A 273 -4.03 -6.08 29.09
N GLY A 274 -3.06 -5.65 29.89
CA GLY A 274 -3.29 -4.96 31.15
C GLY A 274 -2.44 -5.55 32.27
N GLN A 275 -2.86 -5.40 33.51
CA GLN A 275 -2.07 -5.80 34.68
C GLN A 275 -2.54 -7.13 35.30
N SER A 276 -2.39 -7.31 36.61
CA SER A 276 -2.61 -8.58 37.30
C SER A 276 -4.01 -9.15 37.11
N ASN A 277 -5.05 -8.31 37.07
CA ASN A 277 -6.42 -8.73 36.79
C ASN A 277 -6.66 -9.11 35.31
N ALA A 278 -5.77 -8.74 34.39
CA ALA A 278 -5.73 -9.25 33.01
C ALA A 278 -4.88 -10.53 32.88
N THR A 279 -3.78 -10.65 33.63
CA THR A 279 -3.02 -11.91 33.75
C THR A 279 -3.92 -13.00 34.32
N ALA A 280 -4.70 -12.66 35.34
CA ALA A 280 -5.68 -13.51 36.02
C ALA A 280 -5.12 -14.89 36.40
N LEU A 281 -4.00 -14.89 37.12
CA LEU A 281 -3.39 -16.09 37.69
C LEU A 281 -4.28 -16.70 38.79
N ALA A 282 -4.10 -17.99 39.07
CA ALA A 282 -4.87 -18.68 40.09
C ALA A 282 -4.51 -18.24 41.52
N TYR A 283 -5.40 -17.47 42.17
CA TYR A 283 -5.30 -17.14 43.60
C TYR A 283 -6.02 -18.17 44.49
N SER A 284 -7.26 -18.53 44.12
CA SER A 284 -8.08 -19.54 44.82
C SER A 284 -9.10 -20.13 43.86
N GLY A 285 -9.20 -21.46 43.81
CA GLY A 285 -9.98 -22.18 42.79
C GLY A 285 -9.23 -22.34 41.47
N SER A 286 -9.82 -23.08 40.52
CA SER A 286 -9.18 -23.48 39.27
C SER A 286 -10.12 -23.34 38.08
N SER A 287 -9.57 -22.90 36.96
CA SER A 287 -10.27 -22.75 35.68
C SER A 287 -10.24 -24.03 34.81
N ASN A 288 -9.62 -25.12 35.28
CA ASN A 288 -9.34 -26.31 34.48
C ASN A 288 -10.59 -27.01 33.89
N SER A 289 -11.78 -26.79 34.45
CA SER A 289 -13.04 -27.29 33.87
C SER A 289 -13.36 -26.67 32.51
N TYR A 290 -12.68 -25.58 32.12
CA TYR A 290 -12.85 -24.87 30.85
C TYR A 290 -11.75 -25.16 29.82
N LEU A 291 -10.83 -26.10 30.09
CA LEU A 291 -9.79 -26.50 29.12
C LEU A 291 -10.41 -27.05 27.83
N SER A 292 -9.77 -26.76 26.70
CA SER A 292 -10.18 -27.27 25.40
C SER A 292 -9.02 -27.34 24.42
N ASP A 293 -8.98 -28.45 23.69
CA ASP A 293 -8.12 -28.72 22.53
C ASP A 293 -8.41 -27.82 21.32
N TYR A 294 -9.29 -26.83 21.43
CA TYR A 294 -9.57 -25.83 20.39
C TYR A 294 -9.29 -24.39 20.85
N ILE A 295 -8.78 -24.23 22.07
CA ILE A 295 -8.25 -22.95 22.55
C ILE A 295 -6.75 -22.97 22.33
N ARG A 296 -6.25 -21.95 21.62
CA ARG A 296 -4.85 -21.87 21.18
C ARG A 296 -4.18 -20.63 21.72
N VAL A 297 -2.88 -20.76 22.01
CA VAL A 297 -2.05 -19.63 22.44
C VAL A 297 -0.68 -19.83 21.82
N PHE A 298 -0.20 -18.82 21.09
CA PHE A 298 1.18 -18.83 20.61
C PHE A 298 2.09 -18.29 21.71
N SER A 299 3.05 -19.11 22.16
CA SER A 299 3.96 -18.81 23.29
C SER A 299 3.26 -18.58 24.65
N GLY A 300 4.02 -18.13 25.65
CA GLY A 300 3.54 -17.47 26.87
C GLY A 300 3.54 -15.94 26.74
N GLY A 301 3.10 -15.24 27.79
CA GLY A 301 3.20 -13.78 27.89
C GLY A 301 4.63 -13.26 27.99
N HIS A 302 5.47 -13.96 28.76
CA HIS A 302 6.90 -13.74 29.03
C HIS A 302 7.27 -12.32 29.48
N ARG A 303 7.87 -12.23 30.67
CA ARG A 303 8.36 -10.95 31.22
C ARG A 303 9.65 -10.46 30.55
N THR A 304 10.39 -11.34 29.87
CA THR A 304 11.68 -11.04 29.24
C THR A 304 11.74 -11.48 27.77
N SER A 305 12.62 -10.85 26.99
CA SER A 305 12.92 -11.22 25.61
C SER A 305 13.44 -12.65 25.49
N SER A 306 14.34 -13.06 26.39
CA SER A 306 14.91 -14.41 26.40
C SER A 306 13.86 -15.49 26.66
N GLY A 307 12.90 -15.23 27.55
CA GLY A 307 11.79 -16.14 27.81
C GLY A 307 10.96 -16.36 26.55
N LEU A 308 10.56 -15.28 25.88
CA LEU A 308 9.80 -15.33 24.62
C LEU A 308 10.53 -16.09 23.52
N LEU A 309 11.80 -15.76 23.27
CA LEU A 309 12.58 -16.36 22.19
C LEU A 309 12.88 -17.84 22.44
N SER A 310 12.83 -18.30 23.69
CA SER A 310 12.95 -19.72 24.03
C SER A 310 11.64 -20.53 23.86
N ASP A 311 10.52 -19.86 23.57
CA ASP A 311 9.20 -20.47 23.48
C ASP A 311 8.42 -20.00 22.24
N VAL A 312 9.00 -20.22 21.06
CA VAL A 312 8.40 -19.90 19.76
C VAL A 312 7.54 -21.05 19.21
N GLN A 313 6.55 -21.50 19.99
CA GLN A 313 5.67 -22.61 19.61
C GLN A 313 4.21 -22.39 20.06
N TRP A 314 3.30 -23.15 19.48
CA TRP A 314 1.88 -23.14 19.86
C TRP A 314 1.57 -24.08 21.02
N HIS A 315 0.71 -23.62 21.92
CA HIS A 315 0.25 -24.35 23.10
C HIS A 315 -1.29 -24.43 23.11
N TYR A 316 -1.81 -25.44 23.82
CA TYR A 316 -3.20 -25.42 24.25
C TYR A 316 -3.39 -24.36 25.32
N GLY A 317 -4.51 -23.65 25.29
CA GLY A 317 -4.82 -22.61 26.28
C GLY A 317 -5.04 -23.20 27.68
N GLN A 318 -4.47 -22.54 28.69
CA GLN A 318 -4.69 -22.81 30.12
C GLN A 318 -4.84 -21.49 30.89
N GLY A 319 -5.55 -21.49 32.02
CA GLY A 319 -5.88 -20.26 32.75
C GLY A 319 -5.25 -20.11 34.14
N ASP A 320 -4.69 -21.17 34.74
CA ASP A 320 -4.22 -21.14 36.13
C ASP A 320 -2.75 -20.70 36.30
N GLY A 321 -2.01 -20.60 35.20
CA GLY A 321 -0.63 -20.14 35.17
C GLY A 321 -0.46 -18.62 35.29
N ASN A 322 0.79 -18.17 35.19
CA ASN A 322 1.18 -16.76 35.19
C ASN A 322 1.66 -16.30 33.81
N GLU A 323 2.20 -15.08 33.71
CA GLU A 323 2.67 -14.50 32.44
C GLU A 323 3.73 -15.37 31.72
N ASP A 324 4.61 -16.02 32.48
CA ASP A 324 5.71 -16.84 31.93
C ASP A 324 5.26 -18.30 31.67
N SER A 325 4.01 -18.64 32.01
CA SER A 325 3.47 -19.97 31.78
C SER A 325 3.08 -20.16 30.31
N LYS A 326 3.56 -21.27 29.74
CA LYS A 326 3.24 -21.68 28.37
C LYS A 326 1.73 -21.81 28.20
N GLY A 327 1.20 -21.19 27.15
CA GLY A 327 -0.23 -21.25 26.84
C GLY A 327 -1.15 -20.49 27.79
N ASN A 328 -0.64 -19.54 28.59
CA ASN A 328 -1.47 -18.78 29.52
C ASN A 328 -2.47 -17.86 28.81
N THR A 329 -3.76 -18.06 29.08
CA THR A 329 -4.85 -17.17 28.71
C THR A 329 -5.28 -16.28 29.89
N GLY A 330 -4.94 -16.66 31.13
CA GLY A 330 -5.58 -16.19 32.35
C GLY A 330 -6.94 -16.87 32.60
N GLN A 331 -7.36 -16.97 33.86
CA GLN A 331 -8.56 -17.75 34.25
C GLN A 331 -9.83 -17.28 33.53
N TRP A 332 -10.08 -15.97 33.48
CA TRP A 332 -11.28 -15.44 32.81
C TRP A 332 -11.16 -15.46 31.28
N GLY A 333 -9.94 -15.36 30.74
CA GLY A 333 -9.68 -15.50 29.31
C GLY A 333 -9.99 -16.92 28.82
N LEU A 334 -9.69 -17.94 29.63
CA LEU A 334 -10.03 -19.33 29.34
C LEU A 334 -11.55 -19.54 29.34
N VAL A 335 -12.25 -18.99 30.35
CA VAL A 335 -13.72 -19.05 30.44
C VAL A 335 -14.36 -18.41 29.21
N LEU A 336 -13.93 -17.20 28.82
CA LEU A 336 -14.43 -16.52 27.63
C LEU A 336 -14.22 -17.38 26.38
N ALA A 337 -12.98 -17.80 26.13
CA ALA A 337 -12.64 -18.59 24.95
C ALA A 337 -13.43 -19.90 24.88
N LYS A 338 -13.59 -20.61 26.01
CA LYS A 338 -14.37 -21.85 26.05
C LYS A 338 -15.83 -21.62 25.71
N LYS A 339 -16.46 -20.57 26.26
CA LYS A 339 -17.85 -20.25 25.95
C LYS A 339 -18.04 -19.86 24.47
N MET A 340 -17.05 -19.18 23.88
CA MET A 340 -17.06 -18.84 22.46
C MET A 340 -16.90 -20.07 21.58
N VAL A 341 -15.95 -20.96 21.90
CA VAL A 341 -15.80 -22.25 21.21
C VAL A 341 -17.11 -23.04 21.25
N ASP A 342 -17.78 -23.09 22.39
CA ASP A 342 -19.03 -23.84 22.56
C ASP A 342 -20.22 -23.23 21.79
N GLN A 343 -20.28 -21.90 21.66
CA GLN A 343 -21.39 -21.22 20.99
C GLN A 343 -21.18 -21.06 19.48
N LEU A 344 -19.94 -20.87 19.05
CA LEU A 344 -19.61 -20.64 17.63
C LEU A 344 -19.22 -21.91 16.89
N GLU A 345 -18.86 -22.98 17.62
CA GLU A 345 -18.28 -24.21 17.07
C GLU A 345 -17.00 -23.95 16.23
N ILE A 346 -16.24 -22.91 16.61
CA ILE A 346 -14.94 -22.58 16.00
C ILE A 346 -13.81 -22.52 17.05
N PRO A 347 -12.57 -22.85 16.66
CA PRO A 347 -11.37 -22.60 17.45
C PRO A 347 -11.16 -21.11 17.80
N ILE A 348 -10.58 -20.84 18.97
CA ILE A 348 -10.30 -19.48 19.45
C ILE A 348 -8.84 -19.38 19.91
N ALA A 349 -8.13 -18.34 19.47
CA ALA A 349 -6.83 -17.98 20.02
C ALA A 349 -6.93 -16.80 20.99
N ILE A 350 -6.31 -16.94 22.17
CA ILE A 350 -6.13 -15.85 23.14
C ILE A 350 -4.66 -15.53 23.26
N ILE A 351 -4.25 -14.32 22.88
CA ILE A 351 -2.88 -13.84 23.04
C ILE A 351 -2.86 -12.90 24.25
N ASN A 352 -2.51 -13.44 25.42
CA ASN A 352 -2.41 -12.67 26.65
C ASN A 352 -1.02 -12.02 26.77
N GLY A 353 -0.96 -10.69 26.72
CA GLY A 353 0.22 -9.85 26.89
C GLY A 353 0.23 -9.04 28.19
N ALA A 354 -0.60 -9.41 29.17
CA ALA A 354 -0.68 -8.74 30.46
C ALA A 354 0.59 -8.93 31.33
N ASP A 355 0.84 -7.99 32.24
CA ASP A 355 1.92 -8.09 33.24
C ASP A 355 1.50 -7.47 34.58
N GLY A 356 1.50 -8.28 35.64
CA GLY A 356 1.08 -7.92 36.99
C GLY A 356 1.77 -6.67 37.57
N GLY A 357 0.96 -5.78 38.16
CA GLY A 357 1.45 -4.62 38.91
C GLY A 357 2.06 -3.49 38.07
N LYS A 358 1.83 -3.47 36.76
CA LYS A 358 2.40 -2.47 35.86
C LYS A 358 1.44 -1.30 35.57
N PRO A 359 1.94 -0.05 35.52
CA PRO A 359 1.17 1.12 35.12
C PRO A 359 0.93 1.12 33.60
N LEU A 360 0.00 1.92 33.13
CA LEU A 360 -0.35 2.04 31.71
C LEU A 360 0.87 2.37 30.84
N SER A 361 1.79 3.22 31.34
CA SER A 361 3.01 3.60 30.62
C SER A 361 3.91 2.43 30.23
N PHE A 362 3.87 1.31 30.97
CA PHE A 362 4.65 0.11 30.66
C PHE A 362 4.20 -0.60 29.37
N PHE A 363 2.93 -0.44 29.01
CA PHE A 363 2.31 -1.09 27.86
C PHE A 363 2.42 -0.25 26.58
N GLN A 364 2.91 0.99 26.66
CA GLN A 364 3.08 1.86 25.49
C GLN A 364 4.05 1.24 24.48
N ALA A 365 3.80 1.49 23.19
CA ALA A 365 4.75 1.13 22.14
C ALA A 365 5.96 2.09 22.17
N PRO A 366 7.18 1.63 22.53
CA PRO A 366 8.39 2.44 22.33
C PRO A 366 8.73 2.55 20.84
N SER A 367 9.72 3.34 20.45
CA SER A 367 10.08 3.51 19.03
C SER A 367 10.69 2.27 18.36
N ASP A 368 11.32 1.38 19.14
CA ASP A 368 12.07 0.21 18.65
C ASP A 368 11.25 -1.10 18.66
N TYR A 369 9.99 -1.07 19.08
CA TYR A 369 9.18 -2.28 19.34
C TYR A 369 9.02 -3.25 18.15
N LYS A 370 9.19 -2.78 16.91
CA LYS A 370 9.11 -3.61 15.70
C LYS A 370 10.36 -4.45 15.47
N SER A 371 11.51 -3.99 15.96
CA SER A 371 12.81 -4.64 15.83
C SER A 371 13.35 -5.15 17.18
N SER A 372 12.59 -5.01 18.26
CA SER A 372 13.03 -5.29 19.63
C SER A 372 11.91 -5.88 20.47
N THR A 373 12.20 -6.98 21.16
CA THR A 373 11.29 -7.66 22.11
C THR A 373 11.49 -7.19 23.57
N ASN A 374 12.27 -6.13 23.80
CA ASN A 374 12.61 -5.67 25.15
C ASN A 374 11.42 -5.05 25.90
N SER A 375 10.49 -4.40 25.19
CA SER A 375 9.26 -3.86 25.77
C SER A 375 8.12 -4.89 25.78
N ASN A 376 7.15 -4.72 26.69
CA ASN A 376 5.95 -5.57 26.70
C ASN A 376 5.19 -5.49 25.37
N TYR A 377 5.04 -4.28 24.83
CA TYR A 377 4.40 -4.08 23.52
C TYR A 377 5.17 -4.79 22.39
N GLY A 378 6.50 -4.70 22.38
CA GLY A 378 7.35 -5.38 21.39
C GLY A 378 7.22 -6.91 21.44
N ARG A 379 7.07 -7.49 22.63
CA ARG A 379 6.79 -8.94 22.78
C ARG A 379 5.44 -9.35 22.23
N LEU A 380 4.39 -8.59 22.54
CA LEU A 380 3.06 -8.83 22.00
C LEU A 380 3.06 -8.70 20.46
N TYR A 381 3.69 -7.64 19.95
CA TYR A 381 3.83 -7.41 18.52
C TYR A 381 4.59 -8.56 17.84
N TYR A 382 5.72 -9.01 18.39
CA TYR A 382 6.48 -10.14 17.87
C TYR A 382 5.62 -11.40 17.77
N ARG A 383 4.91 -11.78 18.85
CA ARG A 383 4.04 -12.97 18.87
C ARG A 383 2.98 -12.95 17.78
N LEU A 384 2.36 -11.80 17.56
CA LEU A 384 1.33 -11.65 16.53
C LEU A 384 1.92 -11.52 15.12
N ASN A 385 3.09 -10.90 14.97
CA ASN A 385 3.78 -10.71 13.69
C ASN A 385 4.33 -12.03 13.13
N GLU A 386 5.05 -12.77 13.97
CA GLU A 386 5.75 -14.00 13.60
C GLU A 386 4.80 -15.03 12.99
N MET A 387 3.59 -15.14 13.54
CA MET A 387 2.57 -16.10 13.09
C MET A 387 1.58 -15.50 12.08
N GLY A 388 1.81 -14.27 11.61
CA GLY A 388 0.91 -13.60 10.66
C GLY A 388 -0.49 -13.31 11.20
N LEU A 389 -0.63 -13.12 12.51
CA LEU A 389 -1.92 -12.95 13.21
C LEU A 389 -2.33 -11.50 13.44
N LYS A 390 -1.43 -10.52 13.23
CA LYS A 390 -1.68 -9.10 13.54
C LYS A 390 -2.98 -8.56 12.92
N ASP A 391 -3.19 -8.85 11.64
CA ASP A 391 -4.37 -8.39 10.91
C ASP A 391 -5.61 -9.27 11.18
N ALA A 392 -5.53 -10.28 12.05
CA ALA A 392 -6.66 -11.14 12.40
C ALA A 392 -7.17 -10.92 13.83
N VAL A 393 -6.56 -10.00 14.58
CA VAL A 393 -7.02 -9.65 15.94
C VAL A 393 -8.35 -8.94 15.87
N ARG A 394 -9.40 -9.58 16.39
CA ARG A 394 -10.78 -9.05 16.35
C ARG A 394 -11.09 -8.07 17.47
N ALA A 395 -10.50 -8.27 18.65
CA ALA A 395 -10.67 -7.36 19.77
C ALA A 395 -9.53 -7.40 20.78
N VAL A 396 -9.40 -6.30 21.52
CA VAL A 396 -8.50 -6.16 22.67
C VAL A 396 -9.34 -6.05 23.94
N LEU A 397 -9.07 -6.93 24.91
CA LEU A 397 -9.67 -6.91 26.23
C LEU A 397 -8.65 -6.36 27.24
N TRP A 398 -9.01 -5.23 27.84
CA TRP A 398 -8.15 -4.41 28.69
C TRP A 398 -8.63 -4.43 30.14
N SER A 399 -7.75 -4.87 31.06
CA SER A 399 -8.00 -4.76 32.50
C SER A 399 -6.77 -4.17 33.19
N GLN A 400 -6.80 -2.85 33.41
CA GLN A 400 -5.74 -2.10 34.06
C GLN A 400 -6.23 -0.76 34.60
N GLY A 401 -5.62 -0.31 35.69
CA GLY A 401 -5.77 1.07 36.17
C GLY A 401 -5.40 1.23 37.65
N GLU A 402 -5.31 0.13 38.39
CA GLU A 402 -4.93 0.12 39.80
C GLU A 402 -3.54 0.75 39.98
N ALA A 403 -2.56 0.37 39.14
CA ALA A 403 -1.20 0.89 39.22
C ALA A 403 -1.05 2.39 38.86
N ASP A 404 -2.09 3.03 38.34
CA ASP A 404 -2.13 4.47 38.05
C ASP A 404 -2.99 5.26 39.06
N SER A 405 -3.49 4.60 40.11
CA SER A 405 -4.47 5.16 41.06
C SER A 405 -3.92 5.49 42.45
N PHE A 406 -2.59 5.65 42.57
CA PHE A 406 -1.90 6.06 43.81
C PHE A 406 -2.06 7.56 44.12
N GLN A 407 -1.57 8.02 45.28
CA GLN A 407 -1.75 9.41 45.79
C GLN A 407 -1.23 10.51 44.83
N ASN A 408 -0.30 10.17 43.92
CA ASN A 408 0.19 11.02 42.83
C ASN A 408 0.07 10.33 41.45
N GLY A 409 -0.90 9.44 41.29
CA GLY A 409 -1.18 8.73 40.05
C GLY A 409 -1.79 9.63 38.96
N LEU A 410 -2.18 9.01 37.85
CA LEU A 410 -2.76 9.75 36.72
C LEU A 410 -4.10 10.37 37.09
N ASN A 411 -4.35 11.57 36.60
CA ASN A 411 -5.68 12.16 36.61
C ASN A 411 -6.52 11.64 35.43
N THR A 412 -7.82 11.94 35.43
CA THR A 412 -8.78 11.47 34.42
C THR A 412 -8.31 11.76 33.00
N ASN A 413 -7.92 13.00 32.69
CA ASN A 413 -7.47 13.36 31.35
C ASN A 413 -6.12 12.73 30.99
N ALA A 414 -5.18 12.65 31.94
CA ALA A 414 -3.88 12.04 31.70
C ALA A 414 -4.00 10.54 31.38
N TYR A 415 -4.85 9.81 32.11
CA TYR A 415 -5.13 8.41 31.81
C TYR A 415 -5.73 8.24 30.42
N LYS A 416 -6.71 9.08 30.04
CA LYS A 416 -7.32 9.05 28.70
C LYS A 416 -6.32 9.33 27.59
N ILE A 417 -5.44 10.31 27.77
CA ILE A 417 -4.39 10.64 26.79
C ILE A 417 -3.46 9.45 26.61
N SER A 418 -2.97 8.86 27.70
CA SER A 418 -2.08 7.70 27.63
C SER A 418 -2.79 6.48 27.06
N PHE A 419 -4.03 6.20 27.45
CA PHE A 419 -4.81 5.09 26.88
C PHE A 419 -5.03 5.28 25.38
N ASN A 420 -5.42 6.49 24.94
CA ASN A 420 -5.59 6.79 23.52
C ASN A 420 -4.29 6.63 22.74
N SER A 421 -3.14 6.98 23.32
CA SER A 421 -1.82 6.71 22.71
C SER A 421 -1.62 5.21 22.46
N LEU A 422 -1.84 4.37 23.48
CA LEU A 422 -1.71 2.92 23.37
C LEU A 422 -2.72 2.31 22.39
N LYS A 423 -3.99 2.74 22.48
CA LYS A 423 -5.06 2.35 21.56
C LYS A 423 -4.68 2.65 20.11
N ASN A 424 -4.13 3.83 19.84
CA ASN A 424 -3.71 4.21 18.50
C ASN A 424 -2.57 3.33 17.99
N SER A 425 -1.63 2.92 18.86
CA SER A 425 -0.62 1.92 18.51
C SER A 425 -1.28 0.58 18.13
N TRP A 426 -2.22 0.07 18.94
CA TRP A 426 -2.95 -1.16 18.61
C TRP A 426 -3.67 -1.06 17.26
N LEU A 427 -4.43 0.02 17.02
CA LEU A 427 -5.16 0.21 15.77
C LEU A 427 -4.23 0.38 14.55
N THR A 428 -3.00 0.84 14.77
CA THR A 428 -1.98 0.96 13.73
C THR A 428 -1.40 -0.41 13.35
N ASP A 429 -1.10 -1.24 14.34
CA ASP A 429 -0.43 -2.52 14.12
C ASP A 429 -1.40 -3.70 13.88
N TYR A 430 -2.63 -3.61 14.40
CA TYR A 430 -3.66 -4.64 14.37
C TYR A 430 -4.92 -4.06 13.71
N LYS A 431 -4.92 -4.03 12.38
CA LYS A 431 -5.85 -3.20 11.59
C LYS A 431 -7.32 -3.59 11.68
N ASN A 432 -7.60 -4.85 12.00
CA ASN A 432 -8.95 -5.41 12.00
C ASN A 432 -9.56 -5.52 13.40
N ILE A 433 -9.04 -4.78 14.39
CA ILE A 433 -9.72 -4.64 15.69
C ILE A 433 -11.09 -4.01 15.46
N GLU A 434 -12.15 -4.77 15.76
CA GLU A 434 -13.53 -4.31 15.68
C GLU A 434 -13.95 -3.59 16.95
N LYS A 435 -13.53 -4.10 18.12
CA LYS A 435 -13.99 -3.67 19.44
C LYS A 435 -12.88 -3.71 20.49
N ILE A 436 -12.97 -2.80 21.47
CA ILE A 436 -12.11 -2.79 22.65
C ILE A 436 -13.00 -2.87 23.89
N TYR A 437 -12.67 -3.78 24.80
CA TYR A 437 -13.42 -4.00 26.04
C TYR A 437 -12.59 -3.59 27.24
N ILE A 438 -13.11 -2.69 28.06
CA ILE A 438 -12.47 -2.22 29.29
C ILE A 438 -13.19 -2.83 30.49
N PHE A 439 -12.46 -3.57 31.33
CA PHE A 439 -12.96 -3.90 32.67
C PHE A 439 -12.69 -2.72 33.60
N GLN A 440 -13.75 -2.11 34.11
CA GLN A 440 -13.61 -0.93 34.97
C GLN A 440 -12.89 -1.32 36.27
N THR A 441 -11.91 -0.51 36.66
CA THR A 441 -11.14 -0.75 37.89
C THR A 441 -12.06 -0.78 39.11
N ARG A 442 -11.90 -1.78 39.99
CA ARG A 442 -12.70 -1.93 41.21
C ARG A 442 -12.26 -0.94 42.30
N ASP A 443 -13.10 -0.72 43.31
CA ASP A 443 -12.61 -0.24 44.60
C ASP A 443 -11.84 -1.38 45.30
N CYS A 444 -10.54 -1.17 45.57
CA CYS A 444 -9.60 -2.13 46.19
C CYS A 444 -8.82 -1.45 47.32
N ASP A 445 -8.15 -2.21 48.20
CA ASP A 445 -7.11 -1.67 49.12
C ASP A 445 -5.70 -2.10 48.70
N CYS A 446 -5.47 -2.07 47.38
CA CYS A 446 -4.28 -2.60 46.74
C CYS A 446 -3.09 -1.63 46.71
N GLY A 447 -2.89 -0.90 47.80
CA GLY A 447 -1.92 0.20 47.91
C GLY A 447 -2.35 1.50 47.20
N THR A 448 -3.54 1.53 46.61
CA THR A 448 -4.10 2.66 45.85
C THR A 448 -4.92 3.59 46.75
N VAL A 449 -5.27 4.79 46.28
CA VAL A 449 -6.12 5.72 47.05
C VAL A 449 -7.48 5.93 46.37
N LEU A 450 -8.55 6.06 47.17
CA LEU A 450 -9.92 6.22 46.67
C LEU A 450 -10.05 7.36 45.64
N SER A 451 -9.42 8.51 45.91
CA SER A 451 -9.45 9.67 45.02
C SER A 451 -8.75 9.43 43.68
N GLY A 452 -7.74 8.55 43.64
CA GLY A 452 -7.06 8.11 42.44
C GLY A 452 -7.93 7.13 41.67
N ARG A 453 -8.48 6.12 42.34
CA ARG A 453 -9.36 5.11 41.73
C ARG A 453 -10.56 5.75 41.06
N LEU A 454 -11.20 6.72 41.71
CA LEU A 454 -12.31 7.49 41.15
C LEU A 454 -11.96 8.21 39.85
N LYS A 455 -10.76 8.80 39.75
CA LYS A 455 -10.29 9.46 38.51
C LYS A 455 -10.11 8.47 37.37
N ILE A 456 -9.56 7.29 37.66
CA ILE A 456 -9.32 6.23 36.65
C ILE A 456 -10.64 5.59 36.20
N LYS A 457 -11.55 5.29 37.14
CA LYS A 457 -12.89 4.77 36.82
C LYS A 457 -13.66 5.74 35.91
N GLU A 458 -13.60 7.03 36.21
CA GLU A 458 -14.23 8.07 35.40
C GLU A 458 -13.57 8.18 34.02
N ALA A 459 -12.25 8.03 33.92
CA ALA A 459 -11.56 7.99 32.63
C ALA A 459 -12.03 6.82 31.76
N GLN A 460 -12.11 5.62 32.36
CA GLN A 460 -12.57 4.41 31.67
C GLN A 460 -14.03 4.54 31.20
N ARG A 461 -14.91 5.11 32.04
CA ARG A 461 -16.31 5.39 31.68
C ARG A 461 -16.39 6.38 30.51
N GLN A 462 -15.68 7.50 30.59
CA GLN A 462 -15.65 8.50 29.52
C GLN A 462 -15.09 7.95 28.21
N LEU A 463 -14.09 7.05 28.25
CA LEU A 463 -13.58 6.40 27.04
C LEU A 463 -14.65 5.55 26.35
N ALA A 464 -15.52 4.86 27.10
CA ALA A 464 -16.63 4.10 26.52
C ALA A 464 -17.75 5.01 25.98
N ASP A 465 -17.99 6.17 26.61
CA ASP A 465 -18.98 7.14 26.10
C ASP A 465 -18.47 7.91 24.87
N GLU A 466 -17.17 8.17 24.77
CA GLU A 466 -16.56 8.99 23.72
C GLU A 466 -16.25 8.22 22.43
N TYR A 467 -16.18 6.89 22.49
CA TYR A 467 -15.80 6.05 21.35
C TYR A 467 -16.78 4.89 21.15
N GLU A 468 -17.45 4.86 19.99
CA GLU A 468 -18.46 3.84 19.64
C GLU A 468 -17.91 2.39 19.59
N ASN A 469 -16.59 2.21 19.50
CA ASN A 469 -15.95 0.89 19.48
C ASN A 469 -15.35 0.48 20.84
N ILE A 470 -15.54 1.27 21.90
CA ILE A 470 -15.07 0.96 23.26
C ILE A 470 -16.27 0.64 24.15
N TYR A 471 -16.24 -0.52 24.80
CA TYR A 471 -17.28 -0.98 25.71
C TYR A 471 -16.68 -1.19 27.10
N ILE A 472 -17.46 -0.90 28.13
CA ILE A 472 -17.01 -1.03 29.52
C ILE A 472 -17.82 -2.07 30.28
N MET A 473 -17.14 -2.84 31.11
CA MET A 473 -17.74 -3.86 31.97
C MET A 473 -17.41 -3.57 33.43
N GLY A 474 -18.46 -3.48 34.27
CA GLY A 474 -18.33 -3.29 35.71
C GLY A 474 -17.73 -4.52 36.42
N THR A 475 -16.90 -4.26 37.43
CA THR A 475 -16.30 -5.29 38.30
C THR A 475 -16.65 -5.13 39.78
N SER A 476 -17.43 -4.10 40.13
CA SER A 476 -17.76 -3.75 41.50
C SER A 476 -18.60 -4.82 42.20
N GLY A 477 -19.56 -5.41 41.50
CA GLY A 477 -20.44 -6.46 42.05
C GLY A 477 -19.76 -7.82 42.22
N ILE A 478 -18.52 -7.98 41.74
CA ILE A 478 -17.80 -9.27 41.72
C ILE A 478 -17.13 -9.55 43.07
N THR A 479 -17.07 -10.83 43.46
CA THR A 479 -16.45 -11.28 44.73
C THR A 479 -14.95 -11.06 44.71
N VAL A 480 -14.42 -10.40 45.74
CA VAL A 480 -12.97 -10.12 45.86
C VAL A 480 -12.29 -11.20 46.70
N HIS A 481 -11.03 -11.49 46.39
CA HIS A 481 -10.19 -12.39 47.15
C HIS A 481 -9.80 -11.76 48.50
N SER A 482 -9.27 -12.58 49.42
CA SER A 482 -8.90 -12.11 50.77
C SER A 482 -7.78 -11.06 50.81
N ASP A 483 -7.08 -10.85 49.69
CA ASP A 483 -6.07 -9.78 49.54
C ASP A 483 -6.67 -8.41 49.18
N ASN A 484 -8.00 -8.35 49.01
CA ASN A 484 -8.75 -7.14 48.67
C ASN A 484 -8.25 -6.42 47.40
N CYS A 485 -7.62 -7.16 46.48
CA CYS A 485 -7.01 -6.67 45.25
C CYS A 485 -7.40 -7.50 44.02
N HIS A 486 -7.39 -8.81 44.16
CA HIS A 486 -7.62 -9.76 43.07
C HIS A 486 -8.93 -10.53 43.31
N PHE A 487 -9.24 -11.47 42.42
CA PHE A 487 -10.49 -12.22 42.44
C PHE A 487 -10.19 -13.72 42.63
N PRO A 488 -10.98 -14.46 43.43
CA PRO A 488 -10.95 -15.92 43.36
C PRO A 488 -11.50 -16.37 42.01
N PHE A 489 -11.41 -17.65 41.68
CA PHE A 489 -12.03 -18.18 40.48
C PHE A 489 -13.57 -18.10 40.57
N SER A 490 -14.16 -18.83 41.54
CA SER A 490 -15.62 -18.92 41.70
C SER A 490 -16.21 -17.57 42.13
N SER A 491 -17.25 -17.13 41.42
CA SER A 491 -17.89 -15.81 41.60
C SER A 491 -16.94 -14.60 41.45
N GLY A 492 -15.71 -14.83 40.97
CA GLY A 492 -14.66 -13.85 40.72
C GLY A 492 -14.26 -13.83 39.25
N TYR A 493 -13.08 -14.35 38.89
CA TYR A 493 -12.63 -14.42 37.49
C TYR A 493 -13.56 -15.25 36.59
N GLU A 494 -14.27 -16.24 37.13
CA GLU A 494 -15.31 -16.92 36.35
C GLU A 494 -16.41 -15.95 35.89
N SER A 495 -16.82 -15.03 36.78
CA SER A 495 -17.80 -13.98 36.46
C SER A 495 -17.28 -12.96 35.45
N PHE A 496 -15.96 -12.67 35.42
CA PHE A 496 -15.36 -11.79 34.40
C PHE A 496 -15.62 -12.35 32.99
N GLY A 497 -15.29 -13.62 32.78
CA GLY A 497 -15.47 -14.29 31.49
C GLY A 497 -16.96 -14.44 31.12
N GLN A 498 -17.81 -14.75 32.11
CA GLN A 498 -19.25 -14.89 31.90
C GLN A 498 -19.93 -13.57 31.52
N ARG A 499 -19.57 -12.46 32.17
CA ARG A 499 -20.17 -11.15 31.92
C ARG A 499 -19.80 -10.59 30.56
N ILE A 500 -18.54 -10.72 30.15
CA ILE A 500 -18.07 -10.15 28.87
C ILE A 500 -18.50 -10.97 27.65
N PHE A 501 -18.86 -12.24 27.85
CA PHE A 501 -19.22 -13.17 26.79
C PHE A 501 -20.38 -12.68 25.91
N LYS A 502 -21.51 -12.28 26.51
CA LYS A 502 -22.68 -11.84 25.73
C LYS A 502 -22.42 -10.53 24.95
N PRO A 503 -21.80 -9.49 25.54
CA PRO A 503 -21.32 -8.33 24.79
C PRO A 503 -20.42 -8.69 23.62
N VAL A 504 -19.42 -9.56 23.81
CA VAL A 504 -18.55 -10.02 22.71
C VAL A 504 -19.36 -10.70 21.61
N MET A 505 -20.23 -11.65 21.95
CA MET A 505 -21.07 -12.34 20.97
C MET A 505 -22.01 -11.39 20.21
N SER A 506 -22.60 -10.42 20.90
CA SER A 506 -23.47 -9.42 20.29
C SER A 506 -22.70 -8.48 19.36
N HIS A 507 -21.65 -7.84 19.86
CA HIS A 507 -20.97 -6.74 19.17
C HIS A 507 -20.04 -7.20 18.05
N ILE A 508 -19.56 -8.44 18.10
CA ILE A 508 -18.57 -9.00 17.15
C ILE A 508 -19.19 -10.05 16.22
N TYR A 509 -20.20 -10.78 16.68
CA TYR A 509 -20.84 -11.86 15.89
C TYR A 509 -22.31 -11.59 15.57
N GLY A 510 -22.87 -10.47 16.02
CA GLY A 510 -24.25 -10.07 15.72
C GLY A 510 -25.31 -10.91 16.42
N ASN A 511 -24.95 -11.61 17.52
CA ASN A 511 -25.92 -12.38 18.29
C ASN A 511 -26.88 -11.43 19.02
N ASN A 512 -28.17 -11.55 18.73
CA ASN A 512 -29.21 -10.78 19.40
C ASN A 512 -29.60 -11.45 20.74
N TYR A 513 -29.65 -10.65 21.80
CA TYR A 513 -30.15 -11.04 23.11
C TYR A 513 -31.34 -10.15 23.47
N GLU A 514 -32.42 -10.74 24.00
CA GLU A 514 -33.60 -9.99 24.46
C GLU A 514 -33.36 -9.29 25.81
N GLU A 515 -32.39 -9.77 26.57
CA GLU A 515 -31.98 -9.22 27.86
C GLU A 515 -30.94 -8.09 27.70
N GLU A 516 -30.81 -7.24 28.73
CA GLU A 516 -29.78 -6.20 28.78
C GLU A 516 -28.40 -6.84 28.99
N ILE A 517 -27.47 -6.66 28.05
CA ILE A 517 -26.13 -7.28 28.09
C ILE A 517 -25.01 -6.35 28.57
N ASP A 518 -25.24 -5.03 28.51
CA ASP A 518 -24.29 -4.00 28.93
C ASP A 518 -24.66 -3.48 30.32
N PRO A 519 -23.70 -3.01 31.13
CA PRO A 519 -24.01 -2.38 32.41
C PRO A 519 -24.72 -1.01 32.24
N PRO A 520 -25.56 -0.56 33.19
CA PRO A 520 -26.18 0.76 33.13
C PRO A 520 -25.15 1.91 33.21
N HIS A 521 -25.23 2.86 32.29
CA HIS A 521 -24.48 4.12 32.29
C HIS A 521 -25.31 5.26 32.83
N ILE A 522 -24.70 6.15 33.62
CA ILE A 522 -25.28 7.45 33.97
C ILE A 522 -25.41 8.34 32.73
N VAL A 523 -26.59 8.92 32.55
CA VAL A 523 -26.92 9.87 31.47
C VAL A 523 -27.04 11.29 32.04
N SER A 524 -27.72 11.43 33.19
CA SER A 524 -27.92 12.72 33.84
C SER A 524 -27.97 12.58 35.35
N ALA A 525 -27.64 13.66 36.05
CA ALA A 525 -27.95 13.83 37.46
C ALA A 525 -28.59 15.22 37.62
N SER A 526 -29.81 15.28 38.11
CA SER A 526 -30.53 16.54 38.26
C SER A 526 -31.35 16.64 39.53
N LEU A 527 -31.40 17.83 40.10
CA LEU A 527 -32.35 18.12 41.17
C LEU A 527 -33.72 18.39 40.57
N THR A 528 -34.69 17.59 40.98
CA THR A 528 -36.11 17.77 40.61
C THR A 528 -36.81 18.77 41.52
N ASP A 529 -36.30 18.93 42.74
CA ASP A 529 -36.66 19.99 43.69
C ASP A 529 -35.45 20.29 44.60
N THR A 530 -35.62 21.05 45.69
CA THR A 530 -34.50 21.42 46.57
C THR A 530 -33.89 20.26 47.38
N GLN A 531 -34.50 19.08 47.44
CA GLN A 531 -34.05 17.92 48.25
C GLN A 531 -34.17 16.57 47.51
N THR A 532 -34.55 16.55 46.24
CA THR A 532 -34.72 15.31 45.46
C THR A 532 -33.77 15.29 44.28
N LEU A 533 -32.78 14.38 44.33
CA LEU A 533 -31.81 14.14 43.26
C LEU A 533 -32.24 12.95 42.41
N LYS A 534 -32.46 13.17 41.12
CA LYS A 534 -32.74 12.13 40.14
C LYS A 534 -31.47 11.83 39.34
N ILE A 535 -31.01 10.58 39.40
CA ILE A 535 -29.94 10.05 38.54
C ILE A 535 -30.60 9.22 37.45
N GLU A 536 -30.41 9.59 36.19
CA GLU A 536 -30.97 8.85 35.05
C GLU A 536 -29.89 7.99 34.39
N THR A 537 -30.29 6.80 33.95
CA THR A 537 -29.43 5.84 33.25
C THR A 537 -29.96 5.52 31.85
N ASN A 538 -29.11 4.96 31.00
CA ASN A 538 -29.52 4.52 29.66
C ASN A 538 -30.40 3.25 29.67
N GLN A 539 -30.35 2.49 30.77
CA GLN A 539 -31.04 1.21 30.99
C GLN A 539 -31.94 1.24 32.23
N ASN A 540 -32.80 0.23 32.36
CA ASN A 540 -33.65 0.07 33.55
C ASN A 540 -32.82 -0.38 34.76
N LEU A 541 -33.23 0.05 35.95
CA LEU A 541 -32.57 -0.26 37.22
C LEU A 541 -33.47 -1.14 38.10
N PHE A 542 -32.83 -1.98 38.91
CA PHE A 542 -33.46 -2.98 39.77
C PHE A 542 -32.71 -3.10 41.11
N SER A 543 -33.46 -3.48 42.16
CA SER A 543 -32.92 -3.91 43.45
C SER A 543 -33.14 -5.40 43.65
N ASN A 544 -32.08 -6.16 43.93
CA ASN A 544 -32.14 -7.63 44.09
C ASN A 544 -32.36 -8.08 45.55
N THR A 545 -32.95 -7.24 46.40
CA THR A 545 -33.15 -7.55 47.82
C THR A 545 -34.44 -6.95 48.36
N ASN A 546 -35.08 -7.69 49.27
CA ASN A 546 -36.21 -7.19 50.06
C ASN A 546 -35.74 -6.42 51.32
N ASN A 547 -34.45 -6.44 51.65
CA ASN A 547 -33.87 -5.71 52.79
C ASN A 547 -33.46 -4.29 52.36
N THR A 548 -34.44 -3.44 52.11
CA THR A 548 -34.25 -2.06 51.63
C THR A 548 -33.44 -1.19 52.59
N ASN A 549 -33.52 -1.44 53.91
CA ASN A 549 -32.70 -0.73 54.91
C ASN A 549 -31.22 -1.04 54.76
N ASN A 550 -30.87 -2.31 54.52
CA ASN A 550 -29.49 -2.68 54.26
C ASN A 550 -28.99 -2.05 52.96
N LEU A 551 -29.76 -2.14 51.88
CA LEU A 551 -29.41 -1.53 50.59
C LEU A 551 -29.27 0.00 50.68
N LEU A 552 -30.15 0.70 51.41
CA LEU A 552 -30.03 2.14 51.67
C LEU A 552 -28.72 2.46 52.37
N SER A 553 -28.31 1.68 53.38
CA SER A 553 -27.02 1.89 54.07
C SER A 553 -25.83 1.74 53.12
N LYS A 554 -25.93 0.87 52.11
CA LYS A 554 -24.93 0.71 51.06
C LYS A 554 -24.93 1.91 50.12
N ILE A 555 -26.09 2.32 49.62
CA ILE A 555 -26.26 3.52 48.77
C ILE A 555 -25.68 4.77 49.45
N GLN A 556 -25.99 5.00 50.73
CA GLN A 556 -25.45 6.11 51.52
C GLN A 556 -23.92 6.14 51.60
N SER A 557 -23.29 4.95 51.59
CA SER A 557 -21.84 4.81 51.67
C SER A 557 -21.15 4.85 50.30
N ASP A 558 -21.89 4.49 49.25
CA ASP A 558 -21.34 4.28 47.91
C ASP A 558 -21.54 5.49 46.98
N PHE A 559 -22.68 6.17 47.10
CA PHE A 559 -22.95 7.44 46.43
C PHE A 559 -22.50 8.61 47.31
N VAL A 560 -21.48 9.34 46.85
CA VAL A 560 -20.84 10.41 47.61
C VAL A 560 -21.12 11.76 46.96
N LEU A 561 -21.72 12.66 47.73
CA LEU A 561 -21.94 14.05 47.32
C LEU A 561 -20.71 14.90 47.64
N THR A 562 -20.24 15.66 46.66
CA THR A 562 -19.11 16.62 46.79
C THR A 562 -19.60 18.02 46.46
N ASP A 563 -18.97 19.04 47.05
CA ASP A 563 -19.37 20.45 46.89
C ASP A 563 -20.85 20.70 47.28
N ALA A 564 -21.35 19.90 48.24
CA ALA A 564 -22.79 19.72 48.50
C ALA A 564 -23.24 20.14 49.92
N ASN A 565 -22.59 21.12 50.55
CA ASN A 565 -22.94 21.66 51.87
C ASN A 565 -23.13 20.63 53.01
N GLY A 566 -22.48 19.46 52.93
CA GLY A 566 -22.62 18.40 53.93
C GLY A 566 -23.95 17.64 53.87
N VAL A 567 -24.70 17.75 52.76
CA VAL A 567 -25.94 17.02 52.52
C VAL A 567 -25.70 15.51 52.44
N THR A 568 -26.62 14.73 53.02
CA THR A 568 -26.58 13.27 53.04
C THR A 568 -27.81 12.67 52.34
N ILE A 569 -27.69 11.43 51.87
CA ILE A 569 -28.80 10.67 51.28
C ILE A 569 -29.64 10.08 52.42
N THR A 570 -30.95 10.30 52.39
CA THR A 570 -31.90 9.86 53.44
C THR A 570 -32.84 8.75 52.98
N SER A 571 -33.08 8.65 51.68
CA SER A 571 -33.95 7.63 51.07
C SER A 571 -33.55 7.38 49.62
N PHE A 572 -34.03 6.27 49.05
CA PHE A 572 -33.91 5.98 47.63
C PHE A 572 -35.21 5.39 47.08
N ASN A 573 -35.48 5.62 45.80
CA ASN A 573 -36.52 4.98 45.01
C ASN A 573 -35.99 4.64 43.62
N ILE A 574 -36.48 3.57 43.00
CA ILE A 574 -36.12 3.19 41.64
C ILE A 574 -37.35 3.39 40.74
N GLU A 575 -37.18 4.18 39.68
CA GLU A 575 -38.23 4.54 38.73
C GLU A 575 -37.76 4.22 37.31
N ASN A 576 -38.00 2.99 36.85
CA ASN A 576 -37.52 2.50 35.55
C ASN A 576 -36.01 2.75 35.37
N LYS A 577 -35.64 3.75 34.55
CA LYS A 577 -34.26 4.15 34.24
C LYS A 577 -33.70 5.19 35.21
N SER A 578 -34.24 5.30 36.42
CA SER A 578 -33.87 6.38 37.33
C SER A 578 -33.72 5.89 38.76
N LEU A 579 -32.64 6.33 39.39
CA LEU A 579 -32.42 6.24 40.82
C LEU A 579 -32.72 7.61 41.43
N VAL A 580 -33.81 7.69 42.19
CA VAL A 580 -34.26 8.91 42.87
C VAL A 580 -33.76 8.85 44.31
N LEU A 581 -32.96 9.83 44.71
CA LEU A 581 -32.35 9.94 46.04
C LEU A 581 -32.97 11.12 46.79
N GLY A 582 -33.52 10.84 47.97
CA GLY A 582 -33.91 11.88 48.91
C GLY A 582 -32.69 12.41 49.65
N LEU A 583 -32.59 13.73 49.74
CA LEU A 583 -31.48 14.45 50.37
C LEU A 583 -31.91 15.07 51.70
N SER A 584 -30.97 15.23 52.63
CA SER A 584 -31.25 15.84 53.94
C SER A 584 -31.46 17.36 53.92
N ALA A 585 -31.00 18.05 52.87
CA ALA A 585 -31.18 19.49 52.62
C ALA A 585 -30.76 19.84 51.16
N ASN A 586 -30.82 21.12 50.78
CA ASN A 586 -30.37 21.59 49.47
C ASN A 586 -28.84 21.54 49.32
N PRO A 587 -28.31 20.81 48.32
CA PRO A 587 -26.87 20.64 48.14
C PRO A 587 -26.14 21.88 47.58
N GLY A 588 -26.85 22.94 47.14
CA GLY A 588 -26.25 24.20 46.73
C GLY A 588 -26.09 24.35 45.21
N ALA A 589 -25.22 25.28 44.79
CA ALA A 589 -25.18 25.76 43.39
C ALA A 589 -24.34 24.91 42.42
N ASN A 590 -23.33 24.18 42.91
CA ASN A 590 -22.44 23.37 42.07
C ASN A 590 -22.18 21.95 42.63
N PRO A 591 -23.20 21.23 43.15
CA PRO A 591 -22.98 19.93 43.75
C PRO A 591 -22.65 18.87 42.71
N LYS A 592 -21.88 17.88 43.13
CA LYS A 592 -21.46 16.75 42.29
C LYS A 592 -21.73 15.43 43.01
N ILE A 593 -21.87 14.37 42.24
CA ILE A 593 -22.07 13.02 42.76
C ILE A 593 -21.06 12.04 42.15
N SER A 594 -20.57 11.13 42.99
CA SER A 594 -19.72 10.00 42.60
C SER A 594 -20.34 8.70 43.06
N PHE A 595 -20.18 7.63 42.29
CA PHE A 595 -20.51 6.27 42.68
C PHE A 595 -19.23 5.43 42.75
N ASN A 596 -18.86 4.96 43.96
CA ASN A 596 -17.56 4.29 44.17
C ASN A 596 -17.58 2.79 43.76
N GLY A 597 -18.71 2.11 43.92
CA GLY A 597 -18.88 0.68 43.65
C GLY A 597 -18.08 -0.22 44.60
N LYS A 598 -18.39 -0.17 45.90
CA LYS A 598 -17.62 -0.82 46.99
C LYS A 598 -17.99 -2.29 47.23
N TYR A 599 -19.25 -2.64 47.03
CA TYR A 599 -19.82 -3.86 47.58
C TYR A 599 -19.89 -4.99 46.54
N SER A 600 -19.46 -6.19 46.91
CA SER A 600 -19.71 -7.41 46.11
C SER A 600 -21.13 -7.93 46.32
N GLY A 601 -21.66 -8.70 45.37
CA GLY A 601 -22.99 -9.32 45.44
C GLY A 601 -24.09 -8.44 44.83
N VAL A 602 -25.00 -9.05 44.06
CA VAL A 602 -26.08 -8.35 43.34
C VAL A 602 -27.12 -7.77 44.27
N GLU A 603 -27.28 -8.35 45.46
CA GLU A 603 -28.18 -7.88 46.52
C GLU A 603 -27.72 -6.60 47.22
N ASN A 604 -26.42 -6.26 47.08
CA ASN A 604 -25.82 -5.07 47.69
C ASN A 604 -25.70 -3.89 46.71
N ASN A 605 -26.11 -4.06 45.46
CA ASN A 605 -25.93 -3.09 44.38
C ASN A 605 -27.25 -2.81 43.64
N ILE A 606 -27.33 -1.65 43.00
CA ILE A 606 -28.33 -1.36 41.98
C ILE A 606 -27.84 -1.95 40.65
N THR A 607 -28.67 -2.78 40.02
CA THR A 607 -28.29 -3.49 38.80
C THR A 607 -29.30 -3.29 37.68
N ASN A 608 -28.97 -3.74 36.48
CA ASN A 608 -29.94 -3.97 35.42
C ASN A 608 -30.70 -5.30 35.63
N SER A 609 -31.53 -5.68 34.66
CA SER A 609 -32.38 -6.88 34.72
C SER A 609 -31.63 -8.22 34.82
N VAL A 610 -30.35 -8.26 34.44
CA VAL A 610 -29.51 -9.48 34.48
C VAL A 610 -28.47 -9.47 35.60
N GLY A 611 -28.54 -8.47 36.51
CA GLY A 611 -27.63 -8.39 37.65
C GLY A 611 -26.28 -7.73 37.37
N LEU A 612 -26.14 -6.96 36.28
CA LEU A 612 -24.97 -6.10 36.05
C LEU A 612 -25.14 -4.79 36.82
N GLU A 613 -24.18 -4.47 37.68
CA GLU A 613 -24.16 -3.21 38.42
C GLU A 613 -23.91 -1.99 37.51
N MET A 614 -24.35 -0.82 37.98
CA MET A 614 -24.06 0.45 37.31
C MET A 614 -22.55 0.65 37.11
N VAL A 615 -22.18 1.28 36.00
CA VAL A 615 -20.80 1.72 35.78
C VAL A 615 -20.48 2.84 36.76
N CYS A 616 -19.35 2.73 37.46
CA CYS A 616 -18.90 3.76 38.40
C CYS A 616 -18.60 5.07 37.67
N PHE A 617 -18.90 6.19 38.32
CA PHE A 617 -18.63 7.54 37.81
C PHE A 617 -18.13 8.43 38.95
N SER A 618 -17.38 9.48 38.61
CA SER A 618 -16.83 10.40 39.60
C SER A 618 -17.06 11.85 39.25
N TYR A 619 -17.41 12.65 40.27
CA TYR A 619 -17.58 14.10 40.17
C TYR A 619 -18.58 14.51 39.07
N PHE A 620 -19.61 13.70 38.85
CA PHE A 620 -20.65 13.98 37.86
C PHE A 620 -21.48 15.17 38.32
N SER A 621 -21.60 16.19 37.48
CA SER A 621 -22.29 17.43 37.83
C SER A 621 -23.79 17.21 38.01
N ILE A 622 -24.34 17.73 39.10
CA ILE A 622 -25.79 17.75 39.32
C ILE A 622 -26.34 19.07 38.76
N THR A 623 -27.39 18.99 37.94
CA THR A 623 -27.99 20.13 37.23
C THR A 623 -29.44 20.39 37.70
N GLY A 624 -29.95 21.62 37.57
CA GLY A 624 -31.33 21.95 38.00
C GLY A 624 -31.44 22.22 39.51
N GLY A 625 -32.51 22.91 39.90
CA GLY A 625 -32.77 23.39 41.26
C GLY A 625 -33.52 24.74 41.23
N SER A 626 -34.65 24.83 41.93
CA SER A 626 -35.55 25.99 41.87
C SER A 626 -34.91 27.28 42.41
N GLY A 627 -34.67 28.24 41.52
CA GLY A 627 -34.37 29.63 41.83
C GLY A 627 -34.87 30.53 40.71
N ASP A 628 -35.92 31.29 41.00
CA ASP A 628 -36.63 32.26 40.17
C ASP A 628 -35.79 32.96 39.08
N THR A 629 -36.06 32.63 37.81
CA THR A 629 -36.25 33.60 36.72
C THR A 629 -36.95 32.89 35.57
N GLY A 630 -37.94 33.54 34.98
CA GLY A 630 -38.82 32.98 33.95
C GLY A 630 -38.08 32.20 32.87
N GLY A 631 -38.77 31.18 32.34
CA GLY A 631 -38.29 30.35 31.25
C GLY A 631 -37.81 31.22 30.09
N ASN A 632 -36.50 31.41 30.03
CA ASN A 632 -35.84 32.01 28.90
C ASN A 632 -35.81 30.94 27.81
N VAL A 633 -36.60 31.15 26.76
CA VAL A 633 -35.99 30.99 25.44
C VAL A 633 -34.78 31.91 25.48
N SER A 634 -33.59 31.33 25.55
CA SER A 634 -32.35 32.09 25.55
C SER A 634 -32.41 33.09 24.40
N ALA A 635 -32.14 34.37 24.67
CA ALA A 635 -31.83 35.30 23.60
C ALA A 635 -30.72 34.64 22.77
N ASP A 636 -30.66 34.87 21.45
CA ASP A 636 -29.78 34.07 20.60
C ASP A 636 -28.34 34.06 21.11
N GLN A 637 -27.87 35.18 21.69
CA GLN A 637 -26.61 35.40 22.44
C GLN A 637 -26.35 34.48 23.66
N ASP A 638 -27.38 33.89 24.24
CA ASP A 638 -27.34 32.99 25.40
C ASP A 638 -27.39 31.51 24.99
N LYS A 639 -27.58 31.22 23.69
CA LYS A 639 -27.49 29.85 23.15
C LYS A 639 -26.01 29.48 22.98
N LYS A 640 -25.63 28.30 23.48
CA LYS A 640 -24.32 27.70 23.15
C LYS A 640 -24.20 27.54 21.63
N PRO A 641 -23.01 27.68 21.03
CA PRO A 641 -22.83 27.50 19.58
C PRO A 641 -23.44 26.17 19.13
N ALA A 642 -24.49 26.24 18.31
CA ALA A 642 -25.24 25.08 17.84
C ALA A 642 -25.66 25.27 16.37
N ILE A 643 -26.05 24.14 15.77
CA ILE A 643 -26.75 24.09 14.49
C ILE A 643 -28.22 24.40 14.78
N VAL A 644 -28.74 25.48 14.19
CA VAL A 644 -30.05 26.07 14.46
C VAL A 644 -30.96 25.85 13.26
N PHE A 645 -32.16 25.33 13.51
CA PHE A 645 -33.23 25.36 12.51
C PHE A 645 -33.81 26.77 12.45
N VAL A 646 -34.01 27.31 11.24
CA VAL A 646 -34.72 28.59 11.09
C VAL A 646 -36.16 28.37 11.54
N GLU A 647 -36.69 29.24 12.39
CA GLU A 647 -38.07 29.17 12.86
C GLU A 647 -38.96 30.19 12.13
N ASN A 648 -40.25 29.88 12.00
CA ASN A 648 -41.25 30.85 11.54
C ASN A 648 -41.65 31.78 12.72
N GLY A 649 -42.51 32.77 12.48
CA GLY A 649 -43.00 33.66 13.54
C GLY A 649 -43.77 32.99 14.70
N ASN A 650 -43.99 31.68 14.63
CA ASN A 650 -44.66 30.85 15.63
C ASN A 650 -43.72 29.83 16.32
N ALA A 651 -42.40 29.91 16.10
CA ALA A 651 -41.39 28.98 16.63
C ALA A 651 -41.44 27.54 16.06
N ASP A 652 -42.06 27.33 14.89
CA ASP A 652 -41.95 26.05 14.16
C ASP A 652 -40.76 26.08 13.18
N PRO A 653 -40.10 24.94 12.89
CA PRO A 653 -39.09 24.86 11.83
C PRO A 653 -39.62 25.35 10.48
N PHE A 654 -39.04 26.44 9.97
CA PHE A 654 -39.37 27.09 8.71
C PHE A 654 -38.60 26.46 7.55
N ASN A 655 -39.32 25.73 6.71
CA ASN A 655 -38.84 25.13 5.46
C ASN A 655 -37.56 24.28 5.58
N GLY A 656 -37.30 23.69 6.77
CA GLY A 656 -36.17 22.77 7.00
C GLY A 656 -34.78 23.39 6.87
N MET A 657 -34.65 24.72 6.86
CA MET A 657 -33.36 25.41 6.71
C MET A 657 -32.56 25.35 8.01
N ILE A 658 -31.23 25.18 7.88
CA ILE A 658 -30.32 24.97 9.02
C ILE A 658 -29.06 25.86 8.89
N TYR A 659 -28.67 26.55 9.98
CA TYR A 659 -27.45 27.37 10.02
C TYR A 659 -26.70 27.34 11.36
N ARG A 660 -25.44 27.79 11.40
CA ARG A 660 -24.67 27.97 12.65
C ARG A 660 -25.01 29.29 13.35
N SER A 661 -25.38 29.24 14.63
CA SER A 661 -25.68 30.42 15.45
C SER A 661 -24.56 31.49 15.48
N SER A 662 -24.94 32.78 15.52
CA SER A 662 -24.04 33.96 15.46
C SER A 662 -23.21 34.24 16.72
N VAL A 663 -23.53 33.60 17.85
CA VAL A 663 -22.89 33.84 19.18
C VAL A 663 -21.39 33.52 19.21
N GLY A 664 -20.92 32.64 18.32
CA GLY A 664 -19.51 32.25 18.25
C GLY A 664 -18.58 33.24 17.54
N GLY A 665 -19.09 34.38 17.05
CA GLY A 665 -18.39 35.27 16.11
C GLY A 665 -18.46 34.79 14.66
N ALA A 666 -18.26 35.71 13.70
CA ALA A 666 -18.37 35.54 12.23
C ALA A 666 -19.45 34.55 11.73
N ALA A 667 -20.63 34.55 12.36
CA ALA A 667 -21.82 33.84 11.89
C ALA A 667 -23.01 34.82 11.73
N ARG A 668 -23.92 34.44 10.84
CA ARG A 668 -24.97 35.24 10.17
C ARG A 668 -25.88 35.99 11.16
N ASN A 669 -26.04 37.32 11.01
CA ASN A 669 -27.10 38.07 11.71
C ASN A 669 -28.42 37.94 10.94
N GLY A 670 -29.19 36.86 11.19
CA GLY A 670 -30.54 36.67 10.64
C GLY A 670 -30.62 35.97 9.27
N ASN A 671 -31.85 35.75 8.77
CA ASN A 671 -32.11 34.95 7.56
C ASN A 671 -31.85 35.67 6.22
N GLY A 672 -30.94 36.66 6.16
CA GLY A 672 -30.65 37.42 4.93
C GLY A 672 -31.77 38.37 4.46
N ASN A 673 -32.95 38.34 5.08
CA ASN A 673 -34.14 39.10 4.69
C ASN A 673 -34.21 40.53 5.26
N ASP A 674 -33.07 41.20 5.46
CA ASP A 674 -33.08 42.60 5.89
C ASP A 674 -33.01 43.54 4.67
N SER A 675 -34.13 44.20 4.42
CA SER A 675 -34.33 45.24 3.41
C SER A 675 -33.61 46.57 3.73
N THR A 676 -32.89 46.69 4.87
CA THR A 676 -32.28 47.95 5.32
C THR A 676 -30.80 48.15 4.94
N GLY A 677 -30.19 47.22 4.19
CA GLY A 677 -29.03 47.53 3.32
C GLY A 677 -27.64 47.72 3.97
N GLU A 678 -27.49 47.72 5.30
CA GLU A 678 -26.19 48.04 5.92
C GLU A 678 -25.34 46.82 6.36
N ASN A 679 -25.94 45.66 6.67
CA ASN A 679 -25.21 44.44 7.11
C ASN A 679 -25.08 43.33 6.03
N ASN A 680 -25.61 43.56 4.82
CA ASN A 680 -26.06 42.50 3.91
C ASN A 680 -25.16 42.30 2.65
N TYR A 681 -23.87 42.63 2.71
CA TYR A 681 -22.92 42.41 1.59
C TYR A 681 -22.16 41.06 1.66
N ARG A 682 -22.36 40.28 2.72
CA ARG A 682 -21.54 39.09 2.99
C ARG A 682 -22.21 37.79 2.52
N PHE A 683 -23.48 37.58 2.86
CA PHE A 683 -24.20 36.33 2.60
C PHE A 683 -25.38 36.53 1.63
N GLY A 684 -25.79 35.46 0.95
CA GLY A 684 -27.01 35.41 0.16
C GLY A 684 -28.20 34.81 0.92
N ASN A 685 -29.34 34.71 0.23
CA ASN A 685 -30.55 34.06 0.73
C ASN A 685 -30.42 32.55 0.61
N LEU A 686 -30.66 31.82 1.70
CA LEU A 686 -30.55 30.37 1.71
C LEU A 686 -31.54 29.72 0.74
N GLY A 687 -31.06 28.67 0.09
CA GLY A 687 -31.91 27.76 -0.66
C GLY A 687 -32.86 27.00 0.25
N GLU A 688 -34.00 26.57 -0.31
CA GLU A 688 -34.86 25.64 0.42
C GLU A 688 -34.12 24.31 0.65
N TRP A 689 -34.32 23.69 1.82
CA TRP A 689 -33.66 22.44 2.22
C TRP A 689 -32.11 22.51 2.25
N SER A 690 -31.53 23.71 2.27
CA SER A 690 -30.08 23.87 2.30
C SER A 690 -29.50 23.83 3.72
N VAL A 691 -28.22 23.49 3.82
CA VAL A 691 -27.45 23.49 5.08
C VAL A 691 -26.25 24.40 4.91
N ASP A 692 -26.20 25.47 5.71
CA ASP A 692 -25.14 26.48 5.63
C ASP A 692 -24.35 26.59 6.92
N LEU A 693 -23.07 26.21 6.84
CA LEU A 693 -22.06 26.34 7.88
C LEU A 693 -20.96 27.33 7.45
N THR A 694 -21.26 28.23 6.52
CA THR A 694 -20.32 29.23 6.00
C THR A 694 -20.14 30.39 6.98
N VAL A 695 -18.91 30.81 7.19
CA VAL A 695 -18.52 31.97 8.00
C VAL A 695 -17.84 33.02 7.14
N SER A 696 -18.05 34.30 7.47
CA SER A 696 -17.39 35.41 6.80
C SER A 696 -17.50 36.72 7.56
N GLU A 697 -16.37 37.40 7.70
CA GLU A 697 -16.26 38.78 8.14
C GLU A 697 -16.14 39.78 6.97
N LYS A 698 -16.15 39.33 5.71
CA LYS A 698 -15.92 40.16 4.51
C LYS A 698 -17.10 40.07 3.52
N SER A 699 -17.31 41.14 2.75
CA SER A 699 -18.22 41.06 1.60
C SER A 699 -17.64 40.16 0.51
N ALA A 700 -18.47 39.67 -0.41
CA ALA A 700 -18.00 38.87 -1.55
C ALA A 700 -16.95 39.63 -2.38
N THR A 701 -17.21 40.90 -2.70
CA THR A 701 -16.24 41.78 -3.39
C THR A 701 -14.95 41.94 -2.57
N GLN A 702 -15.04 42.22 -1.25
CA GLN A 702 -13.84 42.37 -0.41
C GLN A 702 -13.03 41.08 -0.31
N ALA A 703 -13.69 39.93 -0.14
CA ALA A 703 -13.04 38.62 -0.12
C ALA A 703 -12.35 38.32 -1.47
N SER A 704 -12.99 38.66 -2.59
CA SER A 704 -12.42 38.49 -3.94
C SER A 704 -11.15 39.31 -4.17
N VAL A 705 -11.07 40.52 -3.60
CA VAL A 705 -9.87 41.38 -3.63
C VAL A 705 -8.80 40.87 -2.67
N ASP A 706 -9.15 40.62 -1.41
CA ASP A 706 -8.18 40.30 -0.36
C ASP A 706 -7.58 38.89 -0.49
N PHE A 707 -8.35 37.95 -1.03
CA PHE A 707 -7.94 36.55 -1.14
C PHE A 707 -7.61 36.16 -2.57
N GLY A 708 -6.64 36.89 -3.12
CA GLY A 708 -5.94 36.55 -4.36
C GLY A 708 -6.12 37.54 -5.51
N ASN A 709 -7.04 38.51 -5.41
CA ASN A 709 -7.32 39.54 -6.43
C ASN A 709 -7.35 38.97 -7.85
N PHE A 710 -8.02 37.84 -7.98
CA PHE A 710 -7.89 36.97 -9.15
C PHE A 710 -8.73 37.47 -10.32
N ARG A 711 -8.09 37.80 -11.44
CA ARG A 711 -8.76 38.46 -12.57
C ARG A 711 -8.77 37.63 -13.86
N ASP A 712 -9.78 37.80 -14.68
CA ASP A 712 -9.93 37.05 -15.94
C ASP A 712 -8.77 37.31 -16.90
N ASN A 713 -8.27 38.54 -16.99
CA ASN A 713 -7.07 38.89 -17.77
C ASN A 713 -5.76 38.23 -17.27
N THR A 714 -5.71 37.73 -16.03
CA THR A 714 -4.58 36.92 -15.53
C THR A 714 -4.69 35.46 -15.93
N HIS A 715 -5.79 35.09 -16.59
CA HIS A 715 -6.06 33.77 -17.08
C HIS A 715 -5.78 33.66 -18.59
N PRO A 716 -5.06 32.64 -19.06
CA PRO A 716 -4.76 32.48 -20.48
C PRO A 716 -5.99 32.34 -21.40
N LEU A 717 -7.12 31.86 -20.89
CA LEU A 717 -8.36 31.69 -21.67
C LEU A 717 -9.40 32.81 -21.55
N TYR A 718 -9.36 33.61 -20.49
CA TYR A 718 -10.37 34.65 -20.26
C TYR A 718 -9.80 36.02 -20.63
N GLN A 719 -9.28 36.13 -21.86
CA GLN A 719 -8.76 37.40 -22.35
C GLN A 719 -9.93 38.25 -22.85
N GLY A 720 -10.20 39.36 -22.16
CA GLY A 720 -11.14 40.34 -22.69
C GLY A 720 -11.74 41.33 -21.70
N GLN A 721 -11.77 41.05 -20.39
CA GLN A 721 -12.28 41.96 -19.36
C GLN A 721 -11.49 41.80 -18.05
N ASP A 722 -11.30 42.89 -17.31
CA ASP A 722 -10.58 42.91 -16.03
C ASP A 722 -11.53 42.61 -14.84
N VAL A 723 -12.17 41.43 -14.88
CA VAL A 723 -13.22 41.03 -13.92
C VAL A 723 -12.66 40.11 -12.85
N LEU A 724 -13.07 40.34 -11.60
CA LEU A 724 -12.72 39.48 -10.47
C LEU A 724 -13.45 38.16 -10.57
N THR A 725 -12.66 37.11 -10.75
CA THR A 725 -13.16 35.79 -11.08
C THR A 725 -13.86 35.10 -9.89
N GLN A 726 -13.48 35.47 -8.67
CA GLN A 726 -14.08 35.00 -7.41
C GLN A 726 -15.17 35.95 -6.87
N GLU A 727 -15.45 37.06 -7.54
CA GLU A 727 -16.50 37.99 -7.12
C GLU A 727 -17.88 37.39 -7.42
N HIS A 728 -18.82 37.49 -6.48
CA HIS A 728 -20.16 36.90 -6.58
C HIS A 728 -21.18 37.66 -5.72
N GLY A 729 -22.49 37.38 -5.87
CA GLY A 729 -23.55 38.12 -5.15
C GLY A 729 -23.53 37.97 -3.63
N GLY A 730 -23.19 36.79 -3.09
CA GLY A 730 -23.14 36.54 -1.64
C GLY A 730 -22.72 35.10 -1.26
N MET A 731 -22.18 34.89 -0.06
CA MET A 731 -21.70 33.59 0.43
C MET A 731 -22.83 32.73 1.01
N GLY A 732 -22.62 31.41 1.13
CA GLY A 732 -23.54 30.47 1.75
C GLY A 732 -24.12 29.40 0.81
N ALA A 733 -25.09 28.63 1.31
CA ALA A 733 -25.82 27.58 0.57
C ALA A 733 -27.15 28.13 0.00
N LEU A 734 -27.10 28.69 -1.22
CA LEU A 734 -28.19 29.45 -1.86
C LEU A 734 -29.02 28.61 -2.85
N GLY A 735 -28.56 27.42 -3.24
CA GLY A 735 -29.30 26.51 -4.14
C GLY A 735 -30.22 25.57 -3.36
N TRP A 736 -31.28 25.07 -4.00
CA TRP A 736 -32.16 24.07 -3.40
C TRP A 736 -31.37 22.81 -3.02
N GLY A 737 -31.50 22.35 -1.77
CA GLY A 737 -30.80 21.17 -1.25
C GLY A 737 -29.28 21.28 -1.20
N SER A 738 -28.73 22.50 -1.25
CA SER A 738 -27.28 22.72 -1.34
C SER A 738 -26.58 22.74 0.02
N PHE A 739 -25.25 22.53 0.03
CA PHE A 739 -24.42 22.52 1.24
C PHE A 739 -23.21 23.43 1.09
N SER A 740 -22.97 24.30 2.07
CA SER A 740 -21.76 25.13 2.13
C SER A 740 -21.20 25.16 3.54
N ALA A 741 -19.89 25.04 3.70
CA ALA A 741 -19.23 25.06 5.02
C ALA A 741 -17.88 25.77 4.96
N ASN A 742 -17.33 26.18 6.12
CA ASN A 742 -16.06 26.90 6.28
C ASN A 742 -16.13 28.36 5.80
N ALA A 743 -15.08 28.94 5.21
CA ALA A 743 -14.98 30.40 5.06
C ALA A 743 -15.16 30.87 3.61
N TYR A 744 -15.95 31.94 3.41
CA TYR A 744 -16.16 32.63 2.13
C TYR A 744 -16.65 31.78 0.95
N ASN A 745 -17.24 30.61 1.21
CA ASN A 745 -17.72 29.72 0.16
C ASN A 745 -19.12 30.11 -0.32
N ARG A 746 -19.42 29.77 -1.58
CA ARG A 746 -20.73 29.91 -2.19
C ARG A 746 -21.12 28.61 -2.87
N SER A 747 -22.35 28.18 -2.62
CA SER A 747 -23.00 27.04 -3.26
C SER A 747 -24.36 27.51 -3.78
N SER A 748 -24.42 27.89 -5.06
CA SER A 748 -25.62 28.45 -5.73
C SER A 748 -26.36 27.46 -6.62
N GLY A 749 -25.77 26.31 -6.94
CA GLY A 749 -26.42 25.28 -7.75
C GLY A 749 -27.32 24.33 -6.94
N THR A 750 -28.30 23.73 -7.59
CA THR A 750 -29.18 22.69 -7.02
C THR A 750 -28.35 21.50 -6.53
N GLY A 751 -28.45 21.15 -5.25
CA GLY A 751 -27.67 20.07 -4.65
C GLY A 751 -26.15 20.29 -4.68
N SER A 752 -25.69 21.53 -4.93
CA SER A 752 -24.26 21.82 -5.01
C SER A 752 -23.58 21.80 -3.65
N VAL A 753 -22.27 21.58 -3.63
CA VAL A 753 -21.44 21.47 -2.42
C VAL A 753 -20.21 22.36 -2.52
N ALA A 754 -19.97 23.22 -1.52
CA ALA A 754 -18.73 24.01 -1.42
C ALA A 754 -18.12 23.91 -0.01
N MET A 755 -16.89 23.42 0.08
CA MET A 755 -16.16 23.28 1.35
C MET A 755 -14.73 23.80 1.23
N GLY A 756 -14.21 24.41 2.31
CA GLY A 756 -12.85 24.96 2.37
C GLY A 756 -12.82 26.48 2.44
N PHE A 757 -12.10 27.16 1.55
CA PHE A 757 -11.86 28.59 1.65
C PHE A 757 -12.09 29.31 0.32
N HIS A 758 -13.10 30.18 0.26
CA HIS A 758 -13.33 31.09 -0.86
C HIS A 758 -13.60 30.38 -2.20
N ASN A 759 -14.45 29.35 -2.18
CA ASN A 759 -14.82 28.54 -3.34
C ASN A 759 -16.21 28.88 -3.88
N ILE A 760 -16.47 28.56 -5.15
CA ILE A 760 -17.77 28.77 -5.81
C ILE A 760 -18.24 27.48 -6.49
N ALA A 761 -19.34 26.91 -6.01
CA ALA A 761 -20.07 25.81 -6.65
C ALA A 761 -21.40 26.33 -7.23
N GLY A 762 -21.59 26.17 -8.54
CA GLY A 762 -22.74 26.73 -9.27
C GLY A 762 -22.47 28.09 -9.90
N THR A 763 -23.48 28.65 -10.56
CA THR A 763 -23.35 29.92 -11.30
C THR A 763 -22.88 31.07 -10.43
N ASN A 764 -21.91 31.82 -10.97
CA ASN A 764 -21.37 33.00 -10.35
C ASN A 764 -22.08 34.26 -10.87
N VAL A 765 -23.22 34.59 -10.28
CA VAL A 765 -24.01 35.80 -10.60
C VAL A 765 -23.95 36.82 -9.46
N ALA A 766 -24.12 38.10 -9.80
CA ALA A 766 -24.20 39.20 -8.84
C ALA A 766 -25.45 39.14 -7.93
N ASP A 767 -26.42 38.27 -8.25
CA ASP A 767 -27.63 38.07 -7.49
C ASP A 767 -27.37 37.35 -6.14
N LYS A 768 -28.08 37.82 -5.11
CA LYS A 768 -28.09 37.34 -3.72
C LYS A 768 -29.28 36.43 -3.43
N GLY A 769 -30.16 36.20 -4.40
CA GLY A 769 -31.39 35.44 -4.25
C GLY A 769 -31.21 33.98 -3.85
N ASN A 770 -32.32 33.37 -3.44
CA ASN A 770 -32.48 31.93 -3.36
C ASN A 770 -32.73 31.45 -4.79
N PHE A 771 -31.82 30.64 -5.34
CA PHE A 771 -31.85 30.21 -6.74
C PHE A 771 -32.86 29.09 -7.01
N GLY A 772 -33.48 28.55 -5.96
CA GLY A 772 -34.44 27.46 -6.07
C GLY A 772 -33.83 26.21 -6.69
N ARG A 773 -34.71 25.35 -7.23
CA ARG A 773 -34.34 24.13 -7.96
C ARG A 773 -34.23 24.44 -9.45
N ASP A 774 -33.00 24.49 -9.95
CA ASP A 774 -32.64 24.54 -11.36
C ASP A 774 -31.72 23.37 -11.72
N GLU A 775 -32.21 22.44 -12.53
CA GLU A 775 -31.47 21.24 -12.93
C GLU A 775 -30.37 21.55 -13.97
N ASN A 776 -30.47 22.68 -14.69
CA ASN A 776 -29.42 23.13 -15.60
C ASN A 776 -28.27 23.80 -14.85
N ASN A 777 -28.40 24.02 -13.54
CA ASN A 777 -27.37 24.55 -12.65
C ASN A 777 -27.32 23.67 -11.39
N GLY A 778 -27.12 22.36 -11.54
CA GLY A 778 -27.10 21.42 -10.42
C GLY A 778 -25.88 20.49 -10.39
N GLY A 779 -25.62 19.91 -9.21
CA GLY A 779 -24.66 18.81 -9.01
C GLY A 779 -23.18 19.19 -8.94
N GLN A 780 -22.85 20.46 -8.74
CA GLN A 780 -21.45 20.90 -8.65
C GLN A 780 -20.84 20.63 -7.27
N ALA A 781 -19.57 20.26 -7.23
CA ALA A 781 -18.85 20.05 -5.97
C ALA A 781 -17.46 20.71 -5.98
N VAL A 782 -17.15 21.46 -4.92
CA VAL A 782 -15.85 22.13 -4.76
C VAL A 782 -15.25 21.91 -3.38
N PHE A 783 -13.99 21.48 -3.35
CA PHE A 783 -13.20 21.30 -2.13
C PHE A 783 -11.85 22.02 -2.24
N GLY A 784 -11.47 22.87 -1.29
CA GLY A 784 -10.11 23.45 -1.27
C GLY A 784 -10.09 24.97 -1.13
N ARG A 785 -9.26 25.68 -1.90
CA ARG A 785 -9.08 27.13 -1.77
C ARG A 785 -9.19 27.87 -3.11
N ALA A 786 -10.02 28.91 -3.19
CA ALA A 786 -10.16 29.77 -4.36
C ALA A 786 -10.51 29.04 -5.67
N SER A 787 -11.14 27.86 -5.58
CA SER A 787 -11.51 27.03 -6.73
C SER A 787 -12.99 27.22 -7.08
N ARG A 788 -13.37 26.89 -8.31
CA ARG A 788 -14.77 26.96 -8.75
C ARG A 788 -15.17 25.81 -9.67
N ALA A 789 -16.42 25.37 -9.50
CA ALA A 789 -17.11 24.43 -10.35
C ALA A 789 -18.42 25.11 -10.79
N THR A 790 -18.42 25.70 -11.99
CA THR A 790 -19.55 26.50 -12.51
C THR A 790 -20.35 25.77 -13.58
N GLY A 791 -19.77 24.76 -14.22
CA GLY A 791 -20.48 23.91 -15.17
C GLY A 791 -21.44 22.95 -14.44
N PRO A 792 -22.57 22.53 -15.02
CA PRO A 792 -23.46 21.56 -14.39
C PRO A 792 -22.73 20.23 -14.14
N VAL A 793 -22.93 19.60 -12.99
CA VAL A 793 -22.29 18.31 -12.62
C VAL A 793 -20.74 18.38 -12.60
N SER A 794 -20.14 19.57 -12.50
CA SER A 794 -18.68 19.74 -12.50
C SER A 794 -18.05 19.55 -11.11
N PHE A 795 -16.77 19.15 -11.08
CA PHE A 795 -16.01 18.93 -9.86
C PHE A 795 -14.70 19.73 -9.88
N ALA A 796 -14.42 20.47 -8.81
CA ALA A 796 -13.13 21.14 -8.64
C ALA A 796 -12.51 20.87 -7.26
N SER A 797 -11.21 20.58 -7.19
CA SER A 797 -10.54 20.38 -5.90
C SER A 797 -9.09 20.88 -5.86
N GLY A 798 -8.68 21.50 -4.75
CA GLY A 798 -7.33 22.05 -4.53
C GLY A 798 -7.28 23.58 -4.57
N TYR A 799 -6.21 24.17 -5.10
CA TYR A 799 -6.01 25.61 -5.15
C TYR A 799 -6.25 26.19 -6.55
N ARG A 800 -7.20 27.13 -6.67
CA ARG A 800 -7.42 27.95 -7.87
C ARG A 800 -7.81 27.16 -9.13
N ASN A 801 -8.54 26.06 -8.99
CA ASN A 801 -9.01 25.28 -10.14
C ASN A 801 -10.35 25.83 -10.66
N THR A 802 -10.59 25.71 -11.97
CA THR A 802 -11.85 26.10 -12.62
C THR A 802 -12.37 24.94 -13.46
N ALA A 803 -13.49 24.36 -13.05
CA ALA A 803 -14.27 23.41 -13.84
C ALA A 803 -15.53 24.12 -14.34
N SER A 804 -15.54 24.60 -15.58
CA SER A 804 -16.63 25.42 -16.14
C SER A 804 -17.41 24.76 -17.27
N GLY A 805 -16.88 23.69 -17.87
CA GLY A 805 -17.64 22.83 -18.76
C GLY A 805 -18.62 21.92 -18.02
N THR A 806 -19.66 21.46 -18.73
CA THR A 806 -20.63 20.49 -18.19
C THR A 806 -19.93 19.18 -17.87
N ALA A 807 -20.13 18.60 -16.68
CA ALA A 807 -19.48 17.38 -16.21
C ALA A 807 -17.94 17.41 -16.24
N SER A 808 -17.32 18.60 -16.17
CA SER A 808 -15.87 18.74 -16.20
C SER A 808 -15.21 18.58 -14.83
N VAL A 809 -13.92 18.21 -14.80
CA VAL A 809 -13.15 17.91 -13.58
C VAL A 809 -11.85 18.72 -13.56
N ALA A 810 -11.62 19.52 -12.52
CA ALA A 810 -10.36 20.29 -12.35
C ALA A 810 -9.73 20.07 -10.97
N MET A 811 -8.54 19.45 -10.89
CA MET A 811 -7.93 19.06 -9.60
C MET A 811 -6.45 19.43 -9.49
N GLY A 812 -6.04 20.01 -8.36
CA GLY A 812 -4.64 20.35 -8.05
C GLY A 812 -4.41 21.85 -7.88
N ASN A 813 -3.55 22.47 -8.69
CA ASN A 813 -3.10 23.85 -8.57
C ASN A 813 -3.28 24.62 -9.91
N TYR A 814 -4.22 25.56 -10.01
CA TYR A 814 -4.47 26.36 -11.22
C TYR A 814 -4.80 25.52 -12.48
N ASN A 815 -5.70 24.53 -12.40
CA ASN A 815 -6.15 23.78 -13.57
C ASN A 815 -7.49 24.31 -14.11
N TYR A 816 -7.68 24.21 -15.43
CA TYR A 816 -8.82 24.79 -16.14
C TYR A 816 -9.45 23.75 -17.07
N ALA A 817 -10.59 23.21 -16.65
CA ALA A 817 -11.41 22.27 -17.40
C ALA A 817 -12.64 23.01 -17.94
N THR A 818 -12.48 23.66 -19.10
CA THR A 818 -13.48 24.57 -19.69
C THR A 818 -14.32 23.93 -20.80
N GLY A 819 -13.87 22.81 -21.36
CA GLY A 819 -14.67 22.02 -22.30
C GLY A 819 -15.67 21.10 -21.59
N ASP A 820 -16.78 20.79 -22.25
CA ASP A 820 -17.75 19.82 -21.71
C ASP A 820 -17.11 18.44 -21.56
N SER A 821 -17.32 17.79 -20.42
CA SER A 821 -16.74 16.50 -20.01
C SER A 821 -15.20 16.48 -20.05
N SER A 822 -14.55 17.63 -19.90
CA SER A 822 -13.09 17.72 -19.91
C SER A 822 -12.47 17.48 -18.52
N ILE A 823 -11.20 17.05 -18.50
CA ILE A 823 -10.48 16.71 -17.27
C ILE A 823 -9.13 17.44 -17.25
N ALA A 824 -8.86 18.25 -16.22
CA ALA A 824 -7.59 18.94 -16.00
C ALA A 824 -7.01 18.64 -14.60
N ILE A 825 -5.90 17.91 -14.50
CA ILE A 825 -5.34 17.45 -13.22
C ILE A 825 -3.84 17.74 -13.10
N GLY A 826 -3.40 18.34 -11.99
CA GLY A 826 -1.98 18.61 -11.71
C GLY A 826 -1.73 20.08 -11.42
N LYS A 827 -0.84 20.74 -12.18
CA LYS A 827 -0.55 22.18 -12.03
C LYS A 827 -0.57 22.92 -13.37
N ASN A 828 -1.30 24.03 -13.44
CA ASN A 828 -1.39 24.90 -14.63
C ASN A 828 -1.85 24.18 -15.92
N ASN A 829 -2.75 23.19 -15.86
CA ASN A 829 -3.22 22.49 -17.07
C ASN A 829 -4.49 23.09 -17.66
N TYR A 830 -4.68 22.93 -18.97
CA TYR A 830 -5.79 23.48 -19.75
C TYR A 830 -6.47 22.37 -20.57
N ALA A 831 -7.68 21.97 -20.20
CA ALA A 831 -8.51 21.01 -20.93
C ALA A 831 -9.75 21.74 -21.48
N GLU A 832 -9.63 22.22 -22.72
CA GLU A 832 -10.56 23.20 -23.28
C GLU A 832 -11.46 22.65 -24.38
N GLY A 833 -11.03 21.58 -25.06
CA GLY A 833 -11.87 20.88 -26.01
C GLY A 833 -12.94 20.08 -25.28
N ALA A 834 -14.10 19.88 -25.91
CA ALA A 834 -15.08 18.93 -25.40
C ALA A 834 -14.43 17.54 -25.30
N SER A 835 -14.62 16.85 -24.17
CA SER A 835 -14.00 15.56 -23.83
C SER A 835 -12.46 15.56 -23.84
N ALA A 836 -11.82 16.72 -23.69
CA ALA A 836 -10.35 16.82 -23.65
C ALA A 836 -9.77 16.45 -22.28
N VAL A 837 -8.54 15.94 -22.25
CA VAL A 837 -7.83 15.54 -21.02
C VAL A 837 -6.45 16.16 -20.96
N ALA A 838 -6.15 16.93 -19.92
CA ALA A 838 -4.83 17.52 -19.68
C ALA A 838 -4.33 17.17 -18.26
N ILE A 839 -3.26 16.39 -18.16
CA ILE A 839 -2.72 15.91 -16.86
C ILE A 839 -1.22 16.17 -16.75
N GLY A 840 -0.77 16.81 -15.67
CA GLY A 840 0.64 17.03 -15.36
C GLY A 840 0.98 18.50 -15.02
N PHE A 841 1.95 19.11 -15.72
CA PHE A 841 2.37 20.49 -15.49
C PHE A 841 2.35 21.31 -16.79
N GLN A 842 1.56 22.39 -16.87
CA GLN A 842 1.47 23.24 -18.07
C GLN A 842 1.05 22.49 -19.36
N SER A 843 0.31 21.38 -19.25
CA SER A 843 -0.21 20.68 -20.42
C SER A 843 -1.51 21.32 -20.93
N HIS A 844 -1.70 21.35 -22.26
CA HIS A 844 -2.77 22.06 -22.95
C HIS A 844 -3.45 21.16 -23.99
N ALA A 845 -4.63 20.64 -23.66
CA ALA A 845 -5.49 19.88 -24.56
C ALA A 845 -6.59 20.79 -25.13
N ALA A 846 -6.33 21.34 -26.31
CA ALA A 846 -7.20 22.34 -26.93
C ALA A 846 -8.26 21.68 -27.84
N GLY A 847 -7.91 20.70 -28.67
CA GLY A 847 -8.87 20.07 -29.58
C GLY A 847 -9.93 19.21 -28.88
N GLY A 848 -11.11 19.08 -29.48
CA GLY A 848 -12.13 18.14 -28.99
C GLY A 848 -11.62 16.69 -28.99
N GLY A 849 -11.83 15.96 -27.90
CA GLY A 849 -11.33 14.59 -27.69
C GLY A 849 -9.81 14.47 -27.60
N SER A 850 -9.08 15.57 -27.45
CA SER A 850 -7.61 15.57 -27.38
C SER A 850 -7.07 15.26 -25.98
N VAL A 851 -5.85 14.73 -25.90
CA VAL A 851 -5.20 14.29 -24.67
C VAL A 851 -3.78 14.84 -24.60
N ALA A 852 -3.39 15.48 -23.50
CA ALA A 852 -2.05 15.99 -23.24
C ALA A 852 -1.56 15.56 -21.85
N LEU A 853 -0.50 14.75 -21.78
CA LEU A 853 0.00 14.11 -20.55
C LEU A 853 1.48 14.43 -20.27
N GLY A 854 1.80 14.91 -19.08
CA GLY A 854 3.18 15.22 -18.66
C GLY A 854 3.43 16.71 -18.52
N GLN A 855 4.56 17.20 -19.00
CA GLN A 855 4.97 18.60 -18.82
C GLN A 855 4.99 19.36 -20.15
N GLU A 856 4.32 20.52 -20.18
CA GLU A 856 4.36 21.49 -21.29
C GLU A 856 3.94 20.91 -22.65
N ASN A 857 3.05 19.92 -22.67
CA ASN A 857 2.57 19.32 -23.92
C ASN A 857 1.34 20.05 -24.47
N ILE A 858 1.22 20.15 -25.80
CA ILE A 858 0.12 20.84 -26.49
C ILE A 858 -0.54 19.89 -27.48
N SER A 859 -1.82 19.57 -27.26
CA SER A 859 -2.66 18.83 -28.20
C SER A 859 -3.69 19.78 -28.82
N TRP A 860 -3.33 20.39 -29.95
CA TRP A 860 -4.06 21.50 -30.55
C TRP A 860 -5.27 21.07 -31.39
N GLY A 861 -5.10 20.01 -32.19
CA GLY A 861 -6.12 19.47 -33.08
C GLY A 861 -7.06 18.46 -32.44
N THR A 862 -8.17 18.18 -33.11
CA THR A 862 -9.16 17.19 -32.63
C THR A 862 -8.56 15.78 -32.52
N THR A 863 -8.91 15.06 -31.46
CA THR A 863 -8.41 13.69 -31.17
C THR A 863 -6.88 13.54 -31.16
N ASN A 864 -6.13 14.62 -30.94
CA ASN A 864 -4.67 14.57 -30.85
C ASN A 864 -4.22 13.99 -29.51
N PHE A 865 -3.06 13.31 -29.52
CA PHE A 865 -2.45 12.74 -28.32
C PHE A 865 -1.03 13.27 -28.15
N THR A 866 -0.71 13.81 -26.98
CA THR A 866 0.66 14.15 -26.59
C THR A 866 1.03 13.57 -25.24
N ALA A 867 2.26 13.07 -25.11
CA ALA A 867 2.78 12.56 -23.84
C ALA A 867 4.30 12.80 -23.67
N GLY A 868 4.72 13.25 -22.49
CA GLY A 868 6.14 13.46 -22.15
C GLY A 868 6.46 14.91 -21.79
N TYR A 869 7.50 15.49 -22.39
CA TYR A 869 8.00 16.83 -22.11
C TYR A 869 8.04 17.71 -23.38
N GLN A 870 7.36 18.86 -23.38
CA GLN A 870 7.39 19.86 -24.45
C GLN A 870 7.00 19.36 -25.86
N ASN A 871 6.02 18.44 -25.97
CA ASN A 871 5.58 17.93 -27.26
C ASN A 871 4.36 18.69 -27.80
N THR A 872 4.27 18.84 -29.12
CA THR A 872 3.13 19.50 -29.79
C THR A 872 2.52 18.56 -30.83
N ALA A 873 1.20 18.35 -30.79
CA ALA A 873 0.43 17.68 -31.83
C ALA A 873 -0.64 18.62 -32.41
N GLY A 874 -0.62 18.83 -33.72
CA GLY A 874 -1.40 19.82 -34.46
C GLY A 874 -0.64 21.14 -34.69
N ASP A 875 -1.19 22.01 -35.53
CA ASP A 875 -0.61 23.33 -35.83
C ASP A 875 -1.19 24.43 -34.93
N ILE A 876 -0.39 24.89 -33.97
CA ILE A 876 -0.78 25.94 -33.01
C ILE A 876 -1.02 27.32 -33.63
N ASN A 877 -0.63 27.53 -34.89
CA ASN A 877 -0.91 28.77 -35.61
C ASN A 877 -2.26 28.72 -36.36
N SER A 878 -2.82 27.52 -36.50
CA SER A 878 -4.13 27.30 -37.10
C SER A 878 -5.24 27.45 -36.06
N ASN A 879 -6.49 27.54 -36.52
CA ASN A 879 -7.63 27.54 -35.61
C ASN A 879 -7.61 26.30 -34.72
N LYS A 880 -7.88 26.46 -33.42
CA LYS A 880 -8.00 25.37 -32.46
C LYS A 880 -8.89 24.24 -33.00
N GLY A 881 -8.41 23.00 -32.90
CA GLY A 881 -9.09 21.82 -33.43
C GLY A 881 -8.76 21.44 -34.88
N THR A 882 -8.06 22.30 -35.63
CA THR A 882 -7.57 22.01 -37.00
C THR A 882 -6.42 21.00 -36.95
N GLY A 883 -6.32 20.08 -37.91
CA GLY A 883 -5.27 19.06 -37.95
C GLY A 883 -5.42 17.99 -36.87
N GLY A 884 -6.25 16.98 -37.14
CA GLY A 884 -6.64 15.97 -36.15
C GLY A 884 -5.88 14.64 -36.20
N SER A 885 -6.09 13.83 -35.16
CA SER A 885 -5.54 12.48 -34.98
C SER A 885 -4.00 12.39 -35.01
N ALA A 886 -3.28 13.47 -34.73
CA ALA A 886 -1.83 13.49 -34.63
C ALA A 886 -1.34 13.00 -33.26
N THR A 887 -0.16 12.38 -33.22
CA THR A 887 0.44 11.82 -31.99
C THR A 887 1.88 12.31 -31.81
N ALA A 888 2.21 12.90 -30.66
CA ALA A 888 3.58 13.30 -30.31
C ALA A 888 4.00 12.81 -28.92
N ILE A 889 5.00 11.92 -28.85
CA ILE A 889 5.41 11.28 -27.59
C ILE A 889 6.93 11.34 -27.37
N GLY A 890 7.39 11.94 -26.27
CA GLY A 890 8.81 11.99 -25.95
C GLY A 890 9.24 13.33 -25.39
N SER A 891 10.31 13.91 -25.95
CA SER A 891 10.86 15.20 -25.51
C SER A 891 11.03 16.16 -26.69
N ASN A 892 10.36 17.30 -26.63
CA ASN A 892 10.51 18.40 -27.57
C ASN A 892 10.18 18.01 -29.03
N THR A 893 9.13 17.22 -29.24
CA THR A 893 8.73 16.68 -30.56
C THR A 893 7.48 17.39 -31.11
N THR A 894 7.35 17.50 -32.43
CA THR A 894 6.21 18.15 -33.11
C THR A 894 5.58 17.24 -34.16
N ALA A 895 4.28 16.95 -34.04
CA ALA A 895 3.47 16.26 -35.05
C ALA A 895 2.37 17.22 -35.55
N SER A 896 2.70 18.08 -36.50
CA SER A 896 1.77 19.12 -36.98
C SER A 896 0.87 18.67 -38.13
N GLY A 897 1.25 17.61 -38.85
CA GLY A 897 0.44 17.06 -39.94
C GLY A 897 -0.76 16.26 -39.44
N ARG A 898 -1.84 16.21 -40.22
CA ARG A 898 -3.00 15.36 -39.89
C ARG A 898 -2.61 13.88 -39.87
N SER A 899 -3.06 13.15 -38.85
CA SER A 899 -2.71 11.74 -38.65
C SER A 899 -1.19 11.47 -38.61
N SER A 900 -0.37 12.47 -38.29
CA SER A 900 1.08 12.32 -38.18
C SER A 900 1.49 11.71 -36.84
N PHE A 901 2.68 11.11 -36.80
CA PHE A 901 3.24 10.50 -35.60
C PHE A 901 4.68 10.95 -35.37
N THR A 902 5.03 11.36 -34.15
CA THR A 902 6.41 11.66 -33.79
C THR A 902 6.75 11.06 -32.44
N ALA A 903 7.97 10.55 -32.29
CA ALA A 903 8.45 10.11 -30.99
C ALA A 903 9.97 10.24 -30.77
N ASN A 904 10.39 10.04 -29.52
CA ASN A 904 11.76 10.16 -29.00
C ASN A 904 12.17 11.61 -28.67
N LYS A 905 13.13 12.23 -29.37
CA LYS A 905 13.68 13.54 -28.95
C LYS A 905 13.95 14.47 -30.13
N ASN A 906 13.40 15.69 -30.08
CA ASN A 906 13.55 16.74 -31.11
C ASN A 906 13.08 16.34 -32.52
N THR A 907 12.10 15.46 -32.64
CA THR A 907 11.63 14.95 -33.93
C THR A 907 10.41 15.72 -34.45
N SER A 908 10.30 15.89 -35.76
CA SER A 908 9.23 16.66 -36.40
C SER A 908 8.55 15.89 -37.53
N ALA A 909 7.24 15.66 -37.42
CA ALA A 909 6.39 15.10 -38.47
C ALA A 909 5.42 16.19 -38.97
N LEU A 910 5.71 16.75 -40.14
CA LEU A 910 5.15 18.03 -40.59
C LEU A 910 4.03 17.90 -41.63
N ASN A 911 3.84 16.72 -42.23
CA ASN A 911 2.89 16.51 -43.33
C ASN A 911 1.87 15.40 -42.98
N GLN A 912 0.81 15.26 -43.78
CA GLN A 912 -0.23 14.27 -43.57
C GLN A 912 0.34 12.85 -43.53
N ALA A 913 -0.09 12.07 -42.53
CA ALA A 913 0.34 10.68 -42.30
C ALA A 913 1.86 10.47 -42.18
N SER A 914 2.64 11.54 -41.96
CA SER A 914 4.09 11.45 -41.85
C SER A 914 4.51 10.98 -40.44
N THR A 915 5.60 10.23 -40.36
CA THR A 915 6.13 9.64 -39.13
C THR A 915 7.61 9.98 -38.94
N ALA A 916 8.00 10.47 -37.75
CA ALA A 916 9.40 10.77 -37.40
C ALA A 916 9.81 10.12 -36.05
N LEU A 917 10.90 9.34 -36.05
CA LEU A 917 11.43 8.66 -34.86
C LEU A 917 12.94 8.91 -34.70
N GLY A 918 13.43 8.87 -33.46
CA GLY A 918 14.87 8.98 -33.15
C GLY A 918 15.31 10.33 -32.58
N LEU A 919 16.42 10.89 -33.06
CA LEU A 919 17.00 12.11 -32.50
C LEU A 919 17.19 13.18 -33.57
N SER A 920 16.45 14.29 -33.42
CA SER A 920 16.48 15.41 -34.36
C SER A 920 16.13 15.02 -35.80
N THR A 921 15.15 14.11 -35.93
CA THR A 921 14.68 13.56 -37.21
C THR A 921 13.47 14.34 -37.73
N VAL A 922 13.42 14.64 -39.02
CA VAL A 922 12.34 15.39 -39.68
C VAL A 922 11.70 14.55 -40.81
N SER A 923 10.38 14.47 -40.79
CA SER A 923 9.51 13.86 -41.80
C SER A 923 8.56 14.91 -42.38
N ASP A 924 8.85 15.43 -43.57
CA ASP A 924 8.20 16.60 -44.19
C ASP A 924 7.44 16.29 -45.49
N ASN A 925 7.42 15.03 -45.92
CA ASN A 925 6.67 14.55 -47.08
C ASN A 925 5.40 13.79 -46.65
N PHE A 926 4.39 13.76 -47.51
CA PHE A 926 3.17 12.99 -47.32
C PHE A 926 3.46 11.50 -47.10
N GLY A 927 2.97 10.92 -45.99
CA GLY A 927 3.12 9.48 -45.67
C GLY A 927 4.56 9.01 -45.39
N MET A 928 5.53 9.92 -45.27
CA MET A 928 6.94 9.59 -45.10
C MET A 928 7.24 8.99 -43.73
N LEU A 929 8.05 7.92 -43.67
CA LEU A 929 8.65 7.41 -42.44
C LEU A 929 10.13 7.79 -42.35
N ALA A 930 10.48 8.63 -41.38
CA ALA A 930 11.85 9.03 -41.08
C ALA A 930 12.29 8.44 -39.74
N ILE A 931 13.44 7.77 -39.70
CA ILE A 931 14.03 7.22 -38.47
C ILE A 931 15.53 7.57 -38.37
N GLY A 932 16.13 7.45 -37.19
CA GLY A 932 17.58 7.59 -37.00
C GLY A 932 17.99 8.92 -36.37
N VAL A 933 19.07 9.52 -36.86
CA VAL A 933 19.66 10.74 -36.29
C VAL A 933 19.88 11.80 -37.38
N ASN A 934 19.40 13.02 -37.15
CA ASN A 934 19.70 14.22 -37.95
C ASN A 934 19.66 13.96 -39.48
N ASN A 935 18.52 13.49 -39.99
CA ASN A 935 18.35 13.22 -41.41
C ASN A 935 18.31 14.54 -42.22
N LEU A 936 18.75 14.48 -43.48
CA LEU A 936 18.58 15.59 -44.41
C LEU A 936 17.09 15.71 -44.79
N SER A 937 16.50 16.87 -44.54
CA SER A 937 15.11 17.24 -44.85
C SER A 937 15.02 18.20 -46.05
N GLY A 938 13.82 18.53 -46.49
CA GLY A 938 13.57 19.44 -47.63
C GLY A 938 13.75 18.78 -49.00
N LEU A 939 13.65 17.45 -49.05
CA LEU A 939 13.83 16.65 -50.26
C LEU A 939 12.47 16.17 -50.76
N GLY A 940 12.25 16.15 -52.08
CA GLY A 940 10.96 15.78 -52.65
C GLY A 940 9.95 16.94 -52.62
N ASP A 941 8.66 16.62 -52.65
CA ASP A 941 7.58 17.61 -52.57
C ASP A 941 7.12 17.78 -51.11
N THR A 942 7.55 18.88 -50.50
CA THR A 942 7.17 19.26 -49.12
C THR A 942 5.99 20.23 -49.09
N THR A 943 5.43 20.59 -50.24
CA THR A 943 4.38 21.60 -50.38
C THR A 943 2.97 21.02 -50.40
N ILE A 944 2.85 19.70 -50.33
CA ILE A 944 1.59 18.97 -50.24
C ILE A 944 0.84 19.44 -49.00
N ASP A 945 -0.39 19.89 -49.21
CA ASP A 945 -1.29 20.32 -48.15
C ASP A 945 -1.50 19.16 -47.15
N PRO A 946 -1.16 19.34 -45.86
CA PRO A 946 -1.35 18.32 -44.84
C PRO A 946 -2.83 17.95 -44.60
N GLU A 947 -3.78 18.63 -45.24
CA GLU A 947 -5.22 18.34 -45.20
C GLU A 947 -5.80 17.79 -46.52
N ASN A 948 -5.01 17.68 -47.60
CA ASN A 948 -5.50 17.25 -48.92
C ASN A 948 -4.59 16.20 -49.60
N TYR A 949 -5.19 15.07 -50.01
CA TYR A 949 -4.51 13.93 -50.66
C TYR A 949 -4.14 14.17 -52.13
N ASP A 950 -4.63 15.26 -52.75
CA ASP A 950 -4.40 15.59 -54.17
C ASP A 950 -2.91 15.76 -54.54
N GLY A 951 -2.03 15.96 -53.56
CA GLY A 951 -0.58 16.06 -53.75
C GLY A 951 0.19 14.72 -53.72
N TYR A 952 -0.47 13.59 -53.44
CA TYR A 952 0.21 12.29 -53.39
C TYR A 952 0.68 11.83 -54.78
N PHE A 953 1.76 11.03 -54.82
CA PHE A 953 2.46 10.65 -56.06
C PHE A 953 1.60 9.81 -57.04
N ASN A 954 0.73 8.93 -56.52
CA ASN A 954 -0.17 8.11 -57.34
C ASN A 954 -1.58 8.06 -56.74
N ILE A 955 -2.61 8.45 -57.51
CA ILE A 955 -4.01 8.42 -57.08
C ILE A 955 -4.80 7.53 -58.05
N ASP A 956 -5.62 6.63 -57.51
CA ASP A 956 -6.45 5.69 -58.28
C ASP A 956 -5.67 4.91 -59.37
N GLY A 957 -4.42 4.55 -59.06
CA GLY A 957 -3.52 3.83 -59.96
C GLY A 957 -2.88 4.69 -61.06
N ASN A 958 -3.07 6.01 -61.05
CA ASN A 958 -2.52 6.94 -62.03
C ASN A 958 -1.48 7.89 -61.40
N TYR A 959 -0.43 8.18 -62.15
CA TYR A 959 0.57 9.18 -61.78
C TYR A 959 0.00 10.59 -61.88
N THR A 960 0.13 11.37 -60.80
CA THR A 960 -0.50 12.70 -60.67
C THR A 960 0.29 13.83 -61.33
N GLY A 961 1.55 13.58 -61.70
CA GLY A 961 2.47 14.60 -62.20
C GLY A 961 3.31 15.28 -61.11
N ALA A 962 3.08 14.95 -59.85
CA ALA A 962 3.85 15.45 -58.70
C ALA A 962 5.28 14.87 -58.67
N THR A 963 6.24 15.63 -58.15
CA THR A 963 7.61 15.11 -57.97
C THR A 963 7.61 14.00 -56.92
N ALA A 964 8.31 12.89 -57.16
CA ALA A 964 8.35 11.77 -56.23
C ALA A 964 8.95 12.20 -54.87
N GLY A 965 8.09 12.23 -53.85
CA GLY A 965 8.49 12.44 -52.45
C GLY A 965 9.24 11.24 -51.86
N ILE A 966 9.75 11.43 -50.64
CA ILE A 966 10.42 10.36 -49.88
C ILE A 966 9.37 9.52 -49.15
N ALA A 967 9.44 8.19 -49.30
CA ALA A 967 8.60 7.24 -48.58
C ALA A 967 9.25 6.77 -47.28
N PHE A 968 10.56 6.48 -47.31
CA PHE A 968 11.31 6.01 -46.14
C PHE A 968 12.74 6.56 -46.12
N VAL A 969 13.21 6.99 -44.95
CA VAL A 969 14.61 7.43 -44.76
C VAL A 969 15.17 7.01 -43.40
N ILE A 970 16.46 6.64 -43.41
CA ILE A 970 17.26 6.45 -42.20
C ILE A 970 18.33 7.54 -42.13
N GLY A 971 18.22 8.44 -41.16
CA GLY A 971 19.20 9.50 -40.89
C GLY A 971 20.44 8.97 -40.16
N ASN A 972 21.60 9.47 -40.56
CA ASN A 972 22.89 9.23 -39.90
C ASN A 972 23.75 10.50 -39.78
N GLY A 973 23.11 11.66 -39.67
CA GLY A 973 23.79 12.93 -39.49
C GLY A 973 24.49 13.05 -38.14
N ASP A 974 25.27 14.10 -37.99
CA ASP A 974 26.04 14.36 -36.76
C ASP A 974 25.19 14.96 -35.64
N LEU A 975 25.73 14.91 -34.42
CA LEU A 975 25.20 15.58 -33.25
C LEU A 975 26.14 16.69 -32.80
N ASN A 976 25.55 17.77 -32.30
CA ASN A 976 26.29 18.83 -31.63
C ASN A 976 26.70 18.35 -30.23
N SER A 977 28.00 18.13 -30.03
CA SER A 977 28.55 17.60 -28.77
C SER A 977 28.34 18.49 -27.55
N SER A 978 28.03 19.79 -27.73
CA SER A 978 27.79 20.71 -26.62
C SER A 978 26.41 20.56 -25.99
N ASN A 979 25.40 20.12 -26.73
CA ASN A 979 24.01 20.07 -26.27
C ASN A 979 23.25 18.77 -26.63
N GLY A 980 23.86 17.88 -27.41
CA GLY A 980 23.25 16.62 -27.84
C GLY A 980 22.07 16.77 -28.81
N LEU A 981 21.95 17.92 -29.49
CA LEU A 981 20.97 18.19 -30.55
C LEU A 981 21.58 17.88 -31.94
N ALA A 982 20.80 18.04 -33.01
CA ALA A 982 21.32 18.00 -34.38
C ALA A 982 22.57 18.88 -34.55
N GLY A 983 23.62 18.29 -35.12
CA GLY A 983 24.78 19.02 -35.61
C GLY A 983 24.51 19.66 -36.99
N SER A 984 25.52 20.35 -37.52
CA SER A 984 25.39 21.06 -38.80
C SER A 984 25.42 20.15 -40.03
N ASN A 985 25.75 18.87 -39.87
CA ASN A 985 25.93 17.92 -40.96
C ASN A 985 24.82 16.86 -40.95
N SER A 986 23.64 17.25 -41.42
CA SER A 986 22.53 16.31 -41.66
C SER A 986 22.86 15.32 -42.78
N SER A 987 22.48 14.05 -42.64
CA SER A 987 22.79 13.01 -43.64
C SER A 987 21.76 11.87 -43.64
N ASN A 988 21.57 11.25 -44.81
CA ASN A 988 20.68 10.09 -45.02
C ASN A 988 21.51 8.85 -45.37
N ALA A 989 21.52 7.83 -44.52
CA ALA A 989 22.21 6.57 -44.78
C ALA A 989 21.50 5.73 -45.84
N PHE A 990 20.17 5.70 -45.79
CA PHE A 990 19.32 4.91 -46.68
C PHE A 990 18.04 5.70 -46.99
N MET A 991 17.62 5.74 -48.25
CA MET A 991 16.46 6.50 -48.70
C MET A 991 15.69 5.76 -49.80
N VAL A 992 14.37 5.73 -49.70
CA VAL A 992 13.44 5.17 -50.68
C VAL A 992 12.42 6.23 -51.07
N LYS A 993 12.22 6.45 -52.38
CA LYS A 993 11.20 7.38 -52.91
C LYS A 993 9.95 6.63 -53.37
N TYR A 994 8.84 7.35 -53.52
CA TYR A 994 7.57 6.77 -54.00
C TYR A 994 7.60 6.28 -55.46
N ASP A 995 8.59 6.69 -56.27
CA ASP A 995 8.84 6.14 -57.61
C ASP A 995 9.58 4.79 -57.60
N GLY A 996 9.93 4.28 -56.42
CA GLY A 996 10.66 3.03 -56.22
C GLY A 996 12.18 3.16 -56.29
N SER A 997 12.72 4.37 -56.50
CA SER A 997 14.17 4.59 -56.45
C SER A 997 14.72 4.48 -55.02
N VAL A 998 15.91 3.89 -54.88
CA VAL A 998 16.59 3.66 -53.61
C VAL A 998 18.01 4.22 -53.67
N THR A 999 18.43 4.90 -52.61
CA THR A 999 19.81 5.41 -52.44
C THR A 999 20.41 4.90 -51.13
N LEU A 1000 21.67 4.45 -51.17
CA LEU A 1000 22.47 4.05 -50.02
C LEU A 1000 23.73 4.92 -50.00
N ALA A 1001 24.03 5.56 -48.87
CA ALA A 1001 25.20 6.43 -48.75
C ALA A 1001 26.53 5.66 -48.57
N GLY A 1002 26.46 4.45 -48.01
CA GLY A 1002 27.60 3.55 -47.83
C GLY A 1002 27.66 2.43 -48.86
N ASP A 1003 28.54 1.45 -48.60
CA ASP A 1003 28.71 0.29 -49.49
C ASP A 1003 27.65 -0.79 -49.23
N LEU A 1004 27.13 -1.39 -50.30
CA LEU A 1004 26.33 -2.61 -50.23
C LEU A 1004 27.25 -3.84 -50.24
N ALA A 1005 27.62 -4.34 -49.06
CA ALA A 1005 28.42 -5.56 -48.93
C ALA A 1005 27.52 -6.81 -48.96
N LEU A 1006 27.79 -7.73 -49.90
CA LEU A 1006 27.17 -9.05 -49.93
C LEU A 1006 28.09 -10.08 -49.27
N ILE A 1007 27.53 -10.86 -48.33
CA ILE A 1007 28.27 -11.92 -47.66
C ILE A 1007 28.64 -13.00 -48.69
N SER A 1008 29.94 -13.19 -48.93
CA SER A 1008 30.47 -14.06 -49.99
C SER A 1008 31.55 -15.03 -49.47
N ASP A 1009 31.45 -15.45 -48.21
CA ASP A 1009 32.36 -16.39 -47.57
C ASP A 1009 32.15 -17.83 -48.08
N THR A 1010 33.25 -18.59 -48.24
CA THR A 1010 33.19 -20.00 -48.69
C THR A 1010 32.50 -20.91 -47.70
N ARG A 1011 32.52 -20.59 -46.39
CA ARG A 1011 31.87 -21.35 -45.32
C ARG A 1011 30.35 -21.34 -45.43
N LEU A 1012 29.79 -20.33 -46.12
CA LEU A 1012 28.36 -20.15 -46.32
C LEU A 1012 27.88 -20.70 -47.68
N LYS A 1013 28.78 -21.33 -48.45
CA LYS A 1013 28.50 -21.79 -49.81
C LYS A 1013 28.76 -23.29 -49.93
N SER A 1014 27.83 -24.00 -50.55
CA SER A 1014 27.98 -25.40 -50.95
C SER A 1014 27.86 -25.53 -52.47
N ASN A 1015 28.30 -26.65 -53.03
CA ASN A 1015 28.25 -26.91 -54.48
C ASN A 1015 28.96 -25.84 -55.33
N ILE A 1016 30.15 -25.41 -54.90
CA ILE A 1016 30.94 -24.36 -55.57
C ILE A 1016 31.58 -24.94 -56.85
N ILE A 1017 31.01 -24.63 -58.01
CA ILE A 1017 31.48 -25.08 -59.32
C ILE A 1017 31.91 -23.85 -60.15
N SER A 1018 32.99 -23.97 -60.93
CA SER A 1018 33.42 -22.91 -61.86
C SER A 1018 32.37 -22.68 -62.94
N LEU A 1019 32.07 -21.42 -63.28
CA LEU A 1019 31.11 -21.08 -64.34
C LEU A 1019 31.55 -21.51 -65.75
N GLY A 1020 32.79 -21.99 -65.93
CA GLY A 1020 33.31 -22.47 -67.21
C GLY A 1020 33.35 -21.37 -68.27
N SER A 1021 33.00 -21.71 -69.52
CA SER A 1021 32.94 -20.77 -70.64
C SER A 1021 31.67 -19.93 -70.61
N THR A 1022 31.80 -18.63 -70.33
CA THR A 1022 30.68 -17.69 -70.24
C THR A 1022 30.63 -16.68 -71.40
N LEU A 1023 31.71 -16.51 -72.18
CA LEU A 1023 31.77 -15.51 -73.26
C LEU A 1023 30.68 -15.76 -74.33
N ALA A 1024 30.50 -17.00 -74.76
CA ALA A 1024 29.50 -17.34 -75.77
C ALA A 1024 28.04 -17.10 -75.32
N LYS A 1025 27.77 -17.20 -74.01
CA LYS A 1025 26.46 -16.87 -73.43
C LYS A 1025 26.27 -15.36 -73.34
N LEU A 1026 27.30 -14.62 -72.93
CA LEU A 1026 27.26 -13.18 -72.82
C LEU A 1026 27.05 -12.49 -74.18
N LEU A 1027 27.67 -13.01 -75.25
CA LEU A 1027 27.50 -12.50 -76.62
C LEU A 1027 26.07 -12.64 -77.18
N GLN A 1028 25.21 -13.44 -76.53
CA GLN A 1028 23.79 -13.57 -76.89
C GLN A 1028 22.91 -12.56 -76.15
N ILE A 1029 23.44 -11.83 -75.17
CA ILE A 1029 22.74 -10.80 -74.41
C ILE A 1029 23.05 -9.44 -75.03
N ASP A 1030 22.01 -8.67 -75.33
CA ASP A 1030 22.13 -7.35 -75.95
C ASP A 1030 21.72 -6.24 -74.97
N GLY A 1031 22.53 -5.18 -74.90
CA GLY A 1031 22.21 -3.98 -74.14
C GLY A 1031 21.11 -3.20 -74.83
N LYS A 1032 20.04 -2.87 -74.11
CA LYS A 1032 18.89 -2.14 -74.64
C LYS A 1032 18.82 -0.74 -74.07
N SER A 1033 18.47 0.23 -74.90
CA SER A 1033 17.94 1.52 -74.48
C SER A 1033 16.42 1.44 -74.49
N TYR A 1034 15.76 1.87 -73.43
CA TYR A 1034 14.29 1.81 -73.30
C TYR A 1034 13.76 2.89 -72.36
N THR A 1035 12.48 3.21 -72.52
CA THR A 1035 11.71 4.00 -71.54
C THR A 1035 10.74 3.08 -70.80
N MET A 1036 10.37 3.43 -69.57
CA MET A 1036 9.35 2.67 -68.83
C MET A 1036 7.96 3.11 -69.33
N LYS A 1037 7.02 2.18 -69.50
CA LYS A 1037 5.65 2.53 -69.92
C LYS A 1037 4.94 3.48 -68.94
N SER A 1038 5.31 3.43 -67.66
CA SER A 1038 4.81 4.33 -66.61
C SER A 1038 5.48 5.71 -66.63
N ASN A 1039 6.63 5.87 -67.30
CA ASN A 1039 7.33 7.13 -67.44
C ASN A 1039 8.17 7.14 -68.73
N GLU A 1040 7.57 7.62 -69.81
CA GLU A 1040 8.22 7.66 -71.13
C GLU A 1040 9.21 8.82 -71.31
N ARG A 1041 9.38 9.69 -70.29
CA ARG A 1041 10.22 10.89 -70.37
C ARG A 1041 11.70 10.63 -70.07
N GLU A 1042 12.02 9.52 -69.43
CA GLU A 1042 13.40 9.15 -69.10
C GLU A 1042 13.87 7.94 -69.89
N ASN A 1043 14.91 8.12 -70.70
CA ASN A 1043 15.56 7.03 -71.41
C ASN A 1043 16.55 6.32 -70.47
N LYS A 1044 16.45 4.99 -70.37
CA LYS A 1044 17.27 4.12 -69.52
C LYS A 1044 18.03 3.11 -70.38
N ILE A 1045 19.14 2.61 -69.85
CA ILE A 1045 19.92 1.52 -70.47
C ILE A 1045 19.90 0.33 -69.53
N GLY A 1046 19.71 -0.87 -70.07
CA GLY A 1046 19.72 -2.10 -69.30
C GLY A 1046 19.53 -3.35 -70.16
N LEU A 1047 19.07 -4.42 -69.54
CA LEU A 1047 18.82 -5.71 -70.19
C LEU A 1047 17.35 -6.07 -70.12
N LEU A 1048 16.85 -6.78 -71.13
CA LEU A 1048 15.54 -7.44 -71.05
C LEU A 1048 15.67 -8.73 -70.26
N ALA A 1049 14.91 -8.86 -69.18
CA ALA A 1049 14.92 -10.04 -68.33
C ALA A 1049 14.61 -11.32 -69.12
N GLN A 1050 13.75 -11.22 -70.14
CA GLN A 1050 13.38 -12.33 -71.03
C GLN A 1050 14.57 -12.82 -71.88
N ASP A 1051 15.47 -11.93 -72.28
CA ASP A 1051 16.65 -12.32 -73.06
C ASP A 1051 17.72 -12.92 -72.16
N VAL A 1052 17.91 -12.36 -70.95
CA VAL A 1052 18.80 -12.95 -69.94
C VAL A 1052 18.33 -14.33 -69.51
N ALA A 1053 17.02 -14.53 -69.32
CA ALA A 1053 16.44 -15.81 -68.89
C ALA A 1053 16.71 -16.97 -69.86
N LYS A 1054 16.88 -16.70 -71.16
CA LYS A 1054 17.18 -17.72 -72.16
C LYS A 1054 18.57 -18.33 -72.00
N VAL A 1055 19.52 -17.56 -71.45
CA VAL A 1055 20.95 -17.92 -71.43
C VAL A 1055 21.55 -18.05 -70.03
N LEU A 1056 21.02 -17.30 -69.07
CA LEU A 1056 21.40 -17.26 -67.65
C LEU A 1056 20.13 -17.19 -66.78
N PRO A 1057 19.26 -18.21 -66.80
CA PRO A 1057 18.00 -18.23 -66.04
C PRO A 1057 18.19 -18.04 -64.53
N GLU A 1058 19.34 -18.45 -63.99
CA GLU A 1058 19.73 -18.26 -62.59
C GLU A 1058 19.86 -16.79 -62.17
N LEU A 1059 19.97 -15.87 -63.14
CA LEU A 1059 20.05 -14.43 -62.89
C LEU A 1059 18.69 -13.73 -63.04
N VAL A 1060 17.61 -14.47 -63.31
CA VAL A 1060 16.26 -13.88 -63.49
C VAL A 1060 15.32 -14.39 -62.40
N LYS A 1061 14.68 -13.46 -61.70
CA LYS A 1061 13.68 -13.77 -60.68
C LYS A 1061 12.30 -13.31 -61.15
N LYS A 1062 11.31 -14.18 -61.01
CA LYS A 1062 9.90 -13.88 -61.22
C LYS A 1062 9.30 -13.36 -59.90
N SER A 1063 8.60 -12.22 -59.93
CA SER A 1063 7.83 -11.72 -58.79
C SER A 1063 6.53 -12.52 -58.61
N ASP A 1064 5.98 -12.44 -57.41
CA ASP A 1064 4.71 -13.07 -57.04
C ASP A 1064 3.49 -12.18 -57.38
N ASP A 1065 3.65 -11.18 -58.25
CA ASP A 1065 2.54 -10.37 -58.74
C ASP A 1065 1.70 -11.14 -59.77
N THR A 1066 0.48 -10.65 -60.04
CA THR A 1066 -0.48 -11.31 -60.94
C THR A 1066 0.05 -11.50 -62.36
N ASP A 1067 0.97 -10.63 -62.80
CA ASP A 1067 1.53 -10.64 -64.14
C ASP A 1067 2.84 -11.46 -64.21
N GLY A 1068 3.40 -11.85 -63.07
CA GLY A 1068 4.64 -12.58 -62.97
C GLY A 1068 5.85 -11.80 -63.49
N THR A 1069 5.98 -10.54 -63.09
CA THR A 1069 7.04 -9.64 -63.57
C THR A 1069 8.44 -10.23 -63.39
N LEU A 1070 9.28 -10.12 -64.42
CA LEU A 1070 10.65 -10.65 -64.40
C LEU A 1070 11.66 -9.53 -64.04
N SER A 1071 12.62 -9.84 -63.17
CA SER A 1071 13.71 -8.96 -62.74
C SER A 1071 15.08 -9.62 -62.94
N VAL A 1072 16.12 -8.83 -63.19
CA VAL A 1072 17.49 -9.31 -63.43
C VAL A 1072 18.39 -9.01 -62.23
N ASN A 1073 19.12 -10.02 -61.75
CA ASN A 1073 20.22 -9.88 -60.79
C ASN A 1073 21.49 -9.37 -61.49
N TYR A 1074 21.60 -8.06 -61.65
CA TYR A 1074 22.76 -7.42 -62.29
C TYR A 1074 24.08 -7.69 -61.56
N LEU A 1075 24.08 -7.84 -60.24
CA LEU A 1075 25.31 -8.17 -59.48
C LEU A 1075 25.81 -9.58 -59.81
N GLY A 1076 24.89 -10.53 -60.06
CA GLY A 1076 25.23 -11.88 -60.50
C GLY A 1076 25.84 -11.95 -61.91
N LEU A 1077 25.71 -10.91 -62.74
CA LEU A 1077 26.41 -10.82 -64.03
C LEU A 1077 27.91 -10.55 -63.85
N ILE A 1078 28.36 -9.97 -62.73
CA ILE A 1078 29.76 -9.61 -62.53
C ILE A 1078 30.68 -10.86 -62.61
N PRO A 1079 30.41 -11.98 -61.91
CA PRO A 1079 31.17 -13.23 -62.10
C PRO A 1079 31.16 -13.77 -63.54
N VAL A 1080 30.05 -13.65 -64.24
CA VAL A 1080 29.91 -14.07 -65.66
C VAL A 1080 30.82 -13.24 -66.55
N LEU A 1081 30.83 -11.92 -66.35
CA LEU A 1081 31.71 -10.97 -67.04
C LEU A 1081 33.19 -11.25 -66.75
N ILE A 1082 33.54 -11.52 -65.48
CA ILE A 1082 34.92 -11.85 -65.09
C ILE A 1082 35.45 -13.05 -65.88
N ASN A 1083 34.66 -14.13 -66.00
CA ASN A 1083 35.08 -15.30 -66.78
C ASN A 1083 35.13 -15.02 -68.28
N ALA A 1084 34.16 -14.26 -68.82
CA ALA A 1084 34.15 -13.88 -70.23
C ALA A 1084 35.37 -13.04 -70.61
N ILE A 1085 35.79 -12.11 -69.75
CA ILE A 1085 37.02 -11.31 -69.93
C ILE A 1085 38.27 -12.18 -69.85
N LYS A 1086 38.32 -13.15 -68.91
CA LYS A 1086 39.44 -14.12 -68.84
C LYS A 1086 39.55 -14.96 -70.11
N GLU A 1087 38.41 -15.39 -70.67
CA GLU A 1087 38.34 -16.10 -71.95
C GLU A 1087 38.81 -15.21 -73.11
N GLN A 1088 38.27 -13.99 -73.22
CA GLN A 1088 38.66 -13.04 -74.25
C GLN A 1088 40.17 -12.74 -74.19
N GLN A 1089 40.74 -12.59 -72.99
CA GLN A 1089 42.19 -12.39 -72.84
C GLN A 1089 43.01 -13.61 -73.27
N LYS A 1090 42.49 -14.83 -73.06
CA LYS A 1090 43.11 -16.06 -73.57
C LYS A 1090 43.10 -16.08 -75.10
N GLU A 1091 42.00 -15.70 -75.73
CA GLU A 1091 41.90 -15.56 -77.19
C GLU A 1091 42.85 -14.48 -77.73
N ILE A 1092 42.91 -13.32 -77.09
CA ILE A 1092 43.84 -12.24 -77.46
C ILE A 1092 45.30 -12.72 -77.38
N LYS A 1093 45.68 -13.47 -76.34
CA LYS A 1093 47.02 -14.06 -76.25
C LYS A 1093 47.29 -15.06 -77.37
N LEU A 1094 46.33 -15.91 -77.70
CA LEU A 1094 46.43 -16.84 -78.83
C LEU A 1094 46.58 -16.11 -80.16
N LEU A 1095 45.79 -15.05 -80.38
CA LEU A 1095 45.87 -14.21 -81.56
C LEU A 1095 47.23 -13.49 -81.66
N LYS A 1096 47.70 -12.88 -80.57
CA LYS A 1096 49.03 -12.25 -80.51
C LYS A 1096 50.16 -13.24 -80.77
N ASN A 1097 50.10 -14.44 -80.21
CA ASN A 1097 51.10 -15.48 -80.48
C ASN A 1097 51.08 -15.93 -81.95
N ARG A 1098 49.91 -16.02 -82.59
CA ARG A 1098 49.78 -16.34 -84.02
C ARG A 1098 50.28 -15.21 -84.92
N ILE A 1099 50.22 -13.96 -84.46
CA ILE A 1099 50.75 -12.79 -85.16
C ILE A 1099 52.28 -12.70 -84.99
N ASN A 1100 52.80 -12.91 -83.77
CA ASN A 1100 54.24 -12.85 -83.47
C ASN A 1100 55.03 -14.06 -83.97
N GLY A 1101 54.38 -15.20 -84.21
CA GLY A 1101 54.99 -16.38 -84.85
C GLY A 1101 55.04 -16.31 -86.38
N LYS A 1102 54.77 -15.14 -86.98
CA LYS A 1102 54.79 -14.89 -88.43
C LYS A 1102 55.82 -13.81 -88.86
N ILE A 1103 56.85 -13.57 -88.06
CA ILE A 1103 58.05 -12.83 -88.48
C ILE A 1103 59.26 -13.76 -88.33
#